data_AF-A0A8E2VHJ8-F1
#
_entry.id   AF-A0A8E2VHJ8-F1
#
_cell.length_a   1.000
_cell.length_b   1.000
_cell.length_c   1.000
_cell.angle_alpha   90.00
_cell.angle_beta   90.00
_cell.angle_gamma   90.00
#
_symmetry.space_group_name_H-M   'P 1'
#
loop_
_entity.id
_entity.type
_entity.pdbx_description
1 polymer ?
#
loop_
_entity_poly.entity_id
_entity_poly.type
_entity_poly.pdbx_seq_one_letter_code
_entity_poly.pdbx_strand_id
1 'polypeptide(L)'
;MTLELLVAAQSVAAPEAEPGLPPDRLRFTLEYASAPDCEAQRARLAGMLGGDRFSLDPLDPLLPQFLVLQFPGVRRRVSPEALFDAADTLVEEMQLVSAVPDIRASFVGAPEDPERVESVADAFLTLTCWVAKDEALPDDWAVSAINVKPVWARGITGQGMLVAQPDTGVADHPELAGALDLSRAWNTLTGTADPTDPLSTAMGNPGHGTATSSTVASRAAGRVFGAAPGAKVAPIRCLDAVVLGLDPTPVAKAILHAVHAGADVISMSLGGALYSPAMAAALRTAAQAGIVIVSAAGNCVQPIVVYPARDPNVVGMAGTNHLDKPWKGTSRGRQVAAAAPAENVRVARRKPGDNGQGTTEPSQGTSFATALTAGVAALWVQHLGRQKVRDEAARVGITVTDLFRTALKATARRPAGWPQGMGAGIVDADALLRLDLSRISPLAAPESAPPTEDDAILAALEDSFDAIEMGDGDWPRVGTEAVYLLNDAWLRENRAAGVAVETTASPRPSAGLVRHMPEPVMRGLAARSDAGAFTPPLIAATGPSAQYAKLLAAGQPGTAESSANLTEPEARARLAGEGAGRLMARTRASLDRLQATGLGDRDAQARMLEGAEEVIRMAAENRLDELDLPGRITLEALVQIQDRPAFRVIDGSVDTDDPLAGDWAPFLGLVVNLPDWTRSVGRIDLDGTHIGTGFLIGGGRVMTNRHVLEACADEIAGPGGSLWRLGRGAVTIDFSETADGSQRHALTGVVMAGPDPINGVERLGHLDMALLSLDATAPGLPRALPLARQMDEAADMVVIGYPARPGRSAFVDPATGAVSREIGNRLREIFGTDYGRKYVAPGRIIQGPGMLPGDSEGWAASHDCTTLGGNSGSVLVQFTATPSVAGLHFSGAPLTANKAHALGRVDQSHLGPIPGAAWI
;
A
#
# COMPACT_ATOMS: atom_id res chain seq x y z
N MET A 1 20.18 22.72 7.17
CA MET A 1 19.27 21.77 7.87
C MET A 1 18.93 20.54 7.02
N THR A 2 19.14 20.52 5.70
CA THR A 2 18.63 19.43 4.83
C THR A 2 19.59 18.27 4.54
N LEU A 3 20.92 18.43 4.64
CA LEU A 3 21.87 17.30 4.52
C LEU A 3 21.83 16.32 5.71
N GLU A 4 21.13 16.67 6.80
CA GLU A 4 21.09 15.89 8.04
C GLU A 4 20.59 14.45 7.84
N LEU A 5 19.68 14.23 6.89
CA LEU A 5 19.22 12.88 6.53
C LEU A 5 20.39 12.04 5.99
N LEU A 6 21.14 12.60 5.05
CA LEU A 6 22.25 11.91 4.38
C LEU A 6 23.45 11.71 5.32
N VAL A 7 23.72 12.70 6.19
CA VAL A 7 24.71 12.58 7.27
C VAL A 7 24.34 11.44 8.21
N ALA A 8 23.07 11.38 8.64
CA ALA A 8 22.60 10.30 9.51
C ALA A 8 22.65 8.94 8.81
N ALA A 9 22.26 8.86 7.53
CA ALA A 9 22.37 7.64 6.74
C ALA A 9 23.83 7.14 6.64
N GLN A 10 24.76 8.01 6.29
CA GLN A 10 26.20 7.70 6.29
C GLN A 10 26.70 7.27 7.68
N SER A 11 26.15 7.83 8.76
CA SER A 11 26.55 7.46 10.13
C SER A 11 26.12 6.04 10.54
N VAL A 12 25.11 5.45 9.89
CA VAL A 12 24.61 4.09 10.18
C VAL A 12 24.85 3.10 9.05
N ALA A 13 25.36 3.55 7.91
CA ALA A 13 25.68 2.69 6.78
C ALA A 13 26.77 1.66 7.13
N ALA A 14 26.68 0.50 6.47
CA ALA A 14 27.68 -0.54 6.53
C ALA A 14 29.03 -0.02 5.97
N PRO A 15 30.17 -0.49 6.49
CA PRO A 15 31.47 -0.10 5.96
C PRO A 15 31.77 -0.77 4.60
N GLU A 16 31.19 -1.93 4.32
CA GLU A 16 31.38 -2.62 3.04
C GLU A 16 30.50 -2.03 1.93
N ALA A 17 31.04 -1.99 0.72
CA ALA A 17 30.28 -1.64 -0.48
C ALA A 17 29.23 -2.72 -0.80
N GLU A 18 28.12 -2.29 -1.36
CA GLU A 18 27.02 -3.15 -1.80
C GLU A 18 26.98 -3.10 -3.35
N PRO A 19 27.57 -4.09 -4.06
CA PRO A 19 27.84 -4.01 -5.50
C PRO A 19 26.58 -4.06 -6.38
N GLY A 20 25.49 -4.58 -5.82
CA GLY A 20 24.17 -4.58 -6.44
C GLY A 20 23.32 -3.37 -6.06
N LEU A 21 22.10 -3.38 -6.57
CA LEU A 21 21.07 -2.41 -6.27
C LEU A 21 19.91 -3.09 -5.53
N PRO A 22 20.14 -3.62 -4.31
CA PRO A 22 19.11 -4.40 -3.62
C PRO A 22 17.88 -3.54 -3.32
N PRO A 23 16.72 -4.18 -3.19
CA PRO A 23 15.49 -3.48 -2.89
C PRO A 23 15.54 -2.83 -1.50
N ASP A 24 14.69 -1.82 -1.31
CA ASP A 24 14.49 -1.12 -0.04
C ASP A 24 15.76 -0.46 0.52
N ARG A 25 16.74 -0.12 -0.32
CA ARG A 25 17.91 0.69 0.06
C ARG A 25 17.64 2.17 -0.10
N LEU A 26 18.20 2.97 0.82
CA LEU A 26 18.26 4.41 0.64
C LEU A 26 19.22 4.72 -0.51
N ARG A 27 18.66 5.19 -1.63
CA ARG A 27 19.39 5.44 -2.88
C ARG A 27 18.84 6.65 -3.61
N PHE A 28 19.73 7.36 -4.29
CA PHE A 28 19.43 8.48 -5.17
C PHE A 28 20.13 8.29 -6.51
N THR A 29 19.45 8.64 -7.60
CA THR A 29 20.09 8.83 -8.90
C THR A 29 20.37 10.30 -9.13
N LEU A 30 21.61 10.64 -9.45
CA LEU A 30 22.09 12.00 -9.65
C LEU A 30 22.38 12.22 -11.13
N GLU A 31 21.77 13.24 -11.73
CA GLU A 31 21.97 13.62 -13.12
C GLU A 31 22.84 14.87 -13.21
N TYR A 32 23.98 14.76 -13.88
CA TYR A 32 24.84 15.90 -14.19
C TYR A 32 24.58 16.40 -15.61
N ALA A 33 24.87 17.69 -15.87
CA ALA A 33 24.75 18.26 -17.22
C ALA A 33 25.73 17.62 -18.23
N SER A 34 26.81 17.02 -17.73
CA SER A 34 27.79 16.26 -18.51
C SER A 34 28.46 15.22 -17.61
N ALA A 35 29.15 14.24 -18.19
CA ALA A 35 29.86 13.19 -17.44
C ALA A 35 30.82 13.80 -16.39
N PRO A 36 30.57 13.60 -15.08
CA PRO A 36 31.41 14.15 -14.03
C PRO A 36 32.65 13.28 -13.78
N ASP A 37 33.67 13.86 -13.15
CA ASP A 37 34.73 13.08 -12.50
C ASP A 37 34.17 12.45 -11.21
N CYS A 38 33.92 11.14 -11.26
CA CYS A 38 33.28 10.39 -10.20
C CYS A 38 34.09 10.43 -8.88
N GLU A 39 35.42 10.41 -8.94
CA GLU A 39 36.27 10.44 -7.75
C GLU A 39 36.22 11.82 -7.09
N ALA A 40 36.27 12.88 -7.89
CA ALA A 40 36.12 14.24 -7.40
C ALA A 40 34.74 14.48 -6.77
N GLN A 41 33.65 13.98 -7.38
CA GLN A 41 32.31 14.10 -6.80
C GLN A 41 32.16 13.29 -5.51
N ARG A 42 32.76 12.11 -5.44
CA ARG A 42 32.79 11.30 -4.21
C ARG A 42 33.50 12.04 -3.08
N ALA A 43 34.66 12.64 -3.35
CA ALA A 43 35.40 13.42 -2.36
C ALA A 43 34.61 14.65 -1.88
N ARG A 44 33.94 15.37 -2.79
CA ARG A 44 33.05 16.48 -2.46
C ARG A 44 31.92 16.05 -1.53
N LEU A 45 31.22 14.97 -1.88
CA LEU A 45 30.11 14.46 -1.09
C LEU A 45 30.59 13.97 0.30
N ALA A 46 31.74 13.31 0.37
CA ALA A 46 32.32 12.90 1.66
C ALA A 46 32.62 14.09 2.57
N GLY A 47 33.12 15.20 2.01
CA GLY A 47 33.31 16.45 2.75
C GLY A 47 32.00 17.06 3.26
N MET A 48 30.93 16.99 2.47
CA MET A 48 29.60 17.48 2.85
C MET A 48 28.92 16.63 3.91
N LEU A 49 29.06 15.30 3.84
CA LEU A 49 28.42 14.37 4.77
C LEU A 49 29.23 14.19 6.06
N GLY A 50 30.54 14.46 6.04
CA GLY A 50 31.42 14.23 7.19
C GLY A 50 31.93 12.80 7.29
N GLY A 51 31.99 12.08 6.16
CA GLY A 51 32.59 10.76 6.02
C GLY A 51 32.15 10.06 4.73
N ASP A 52 32.64 8.83 4.51
CA ASP A 52 32.67 8.17 3.21
C ASP A 52 31.92 6.83 3.16
N ARG A 53 31.08 6.54 4.17
CA ARG A 53 30.23 5.34 4.23
C ARG A 53 29.01 5.47 3.32
N PHE A 54 29.28 5.53 2.02
CA PHE A 54 28.33 5.50 0.92
C PHE A 54 29.06 5.05 -0.35
N SER A 55 28.32 4.58 -1.36
CA SER A 55 28.83 4.38 -2.71
C SER A 55 28.30 5.47 -3.64
N LEU A 56 29.13 5.88 -4.59
CA LEU A 56 28.78 6.82 -5.64
C LEU A 56 29.41 6.30 -6.93
N ASP A 57 28.61 5.63 -7.74
CA ASP A 57 29.09 4.88 -8.91
C ASP A 57 28.32 5.31 -10.16
N PRO A 58 28.94 5.29 -11.36
CA PRO A 58 28.19 5.50 -12.61
C PRO A 58 27.07 4.47 -12.75
N LEU A 59 25.91 4.93 -13.23
CA LEU A 59 24.78 4.04 -13.52
C LEU A 59 25.17 3.00 -14.58
N ASP A 60 25.72 3.48 -15.70
CA ASP A 60 26.22 2.68 -16.81
C ASP A 60 27.15 3.53 -17.71
N PRO A 61 28.17 2.93 -18.38
CA PRO A 61 29.01 3.65 -19.34
C PRO A 61 28.27 4.32 -20.52
N LEU A 62 27.08 3.83 -20.89
CA LEU A 62 26.24 4.46 -21.93
C LEU A 62 25.53 5.73 -21.45
N LEU A 63 25.48 5.96 -20.14
CA LEU A 63 24.86 7.10 -19.48
C LEU A 63 25.82 7.70 -18.43
N PRO A 64 27.02 8.16 -18.85
CA PRO A 64 28.08 8.55 -17.93
C PRO A 64 27.77 9.79 -17.09
N GLN A 65 26.72 10.54 -17.45
CA GLN A 65 26.23 11.69 -16.69
C GLN A 65 25.35 11.31 -15.49
N PHE A 66 24.93 10.05 -15.37
CA PHE A 66 24.13 9.56 -14.26
C PHE A 66 25.01 8.81 -13.26
N LEU A 67 25.05 9.29 -12.02
CA LEU A 67 25.66 8.58 -10.88
C LEU A 67 24.58 8.06 -9.94
N VAL A 68 24.88 6.97 -9.24
CA VAL A 68 24.01 6.36 -8.23
C VAL A 68 24.66 6.52 -6.87
N LEU A 69 24.02 7.30 -5.99
CA LEU A 69 24.37 7.43 -4.59
C LEU A 69 23.59 6.40 -3.77
N GLN A 70 24.28 5.48 -3.09
CA GLN A 70 23.65 4.45 -2.25
C GLN A 70 24.32 4.40 -0.87
N PHE A 71 23.52 4.14 0.17
CA PHE A 71 24.01 3.96 1.53
C PHE A 71 23.94 2.47 1.92
N PRO A 72 25.07 1.73 1.89
CA PRO A 72 25.08 0.28 2.10
C PRO A 72 24.40 -0.13 3.40
N GLY A 73 23.47 -1.09 3.31
CA GLY A 73 22.74 -1.62 4.46
C GLY A 73 21.74 -0.65 5.13
N VAL A 74 21.60 0.59 4.64
CA VAL A 74 20.60 1.53 5.14
C VAL A 74 19.28 1.30 4.42
N ARG A 75 18.27 0.89 5.18
CA ARG A 75 16.92 0.65 4.65
C ARG A 75 16.20 1.97 4.41
N ARG A 76 15.46 2.04 3.31
CA ARG A 76 14.58 3.15 2.97
C ARG A 76 13.29 3.08 3.80
N ARG A 77 13.32 3.68 5.00
CA ARG A 77 12.16 3.82 5.90
C ARG A 77 11.88 5.30 6.25
N VAL A 78 12.18 6.17 5.28
CA VAL A 78 12.10 7.63 5.37
C VAL A 78 10.95 8.10 4.49
N SER A 79 10.23 9.13 4.93
CA SER A 79 9.11 9.68 4.15
C SER A 79 9.54 10.19 2.77
N PRO A 80 8.66 10.07 1.75
CA PRO A 80 8.91 10.62 0.42
C PRO A 80 9.23 12.12 0.42
N GLU A 81 8.56 12.92 1.25
CA GLU A 81 8.84 14.35 1.42
C GLU A 81 10.31 14.60 1.83
N ALA A 82 10.77 13.94 2.90
CA ALA A 82 12.16 14.09 3.37
C ALA A 82 13.19 13.56 2.34
N LEU A 83 12.83 12.53 1.57
CA LEU A 83 13.65 12.05 0.47
C LEU A 83 13.76 13.09 -0.65
N PHE A 84 12.66 13.71 -1.05
CA PHE A 84 12.67 14.76 -2.07
C PHE A 84 13.35 16.06 -1.58
N ASP A 85 13.21 16.44 -0.30
CA ASP A 85 13.97 17.55 0.28
C ASP A 85 15.49 17.30 0.26
N ALA A 86 15.91 16.07 0.59
CA ALA A 86 17.31 15.68 0.49
C ALA A 86 17.80 15.69 -0.96
N ALA A 87 16.96 15.24 -1.90
CA ALA A 87 17.27 15.29 -3.33
C ALA A 87 17.41 16.74 -3.83
N ASP A 88 16.50 17.63 -3.45
CA ASP A 88 16.56 19.05 -3.80
C ASP A 88 17.84 19.72 -3.30
N THR A 89 18.24 19.37 -2.07
CA THR A 89 19.51 19.84 -1.49
C THR A 89 20.72 19.29 -2.24
N LEU A 90 20.69 18.02 -2.67
CA LEU A 90 21.74 17.47 -3.52
C LEU A 90 21.82 18.22 -4.85
N VAL A 91 20.70 18.61 -5.45
CA VAL A 91 20.68 19.38 -6.70
C VAL A 91 21.44 20.70 -6.54
N GLU A 92 21.15 21.45 -5.48
CA GLU A 92 21.80 22.73 -5.20
C GLU A 92 23.28 22.56 -4.86
N GLU A 93 23.59 21.67 -3.92
CA GLU A 93 24.93 21.53 -3.36
C GLU A 93 25.91 20.80 -4.29
N MET A 94 25.42 19.92 -5.17
CA MET A 94 26.26 19.19 -6.14
C MET A 94 26.16 19.76 -7.57
N GLN A 95 25.35 20.81 -7.80
CA GLN A 95 25.11 21.44 -9.10
C GLN A 95 24.59 20.44 -10.15
N LEU A 96 23.56 19.68 -9.76
CA LEU A 96 22.95 18.66 -10.60
C LEU A 96 21.86 19.27 -11.50
N VAL A 97 21.53 18.56 -12.58
CA VAL A 97 20.31 18.79 -13.36
C VAL A 97 19.11 18.26 -12.58
N SER A 98 19.25 17.04 -12.02
CA SER A 98 18.22 16.42 -11.20
C SER A 98 18.86 15.48 -10.17
N ALA A 99 18.15 15.27 -9.07
CA ALA A 99 18.40 14.18 -8.14
C ALA A 99 17.05 13.53 -7.83
N VAL A 100 17.00 12.21 -7.93
CA VAL A 100 15.75 11.46 -7.75
C VAL A 100 15.98 10.37 -6.72
N PRO A 101 15.27 10.40 -5.58
CA PRO A 101 15.31 9.30 -4.64
C PRO A 101 14.59 8.11 -5.25
N ASP A 102 15.11 6.91 -4.99
CA ASP A 102 14.28 5.73 -5.13
C ASP A 102 13.23 5.78 -4.04
N ILE A 103 11.96 5.84 -4.42
CA ILE A 103 10.82 5.79 -3.51
C ILE A 103 9.98 4.56 -3.79
N ARG A 104 9.63 3.82 -2.72
CA ARG A 104 8.60 2.78 -2.83
C ARG A 104 7.29 3.52 -2.91
N ALA A 105 6.81 3.67 -4.13
CA ALA A 105 5.48 4.17 -4.36
C ALA A 105 4.51 3.14 -3.79
N SER A 106 3.91 3.43 -2.63
CA SER A 106 2.93 2.58 -1.95
C SER A 106 1.60 2.58 -2.69
N PHE A 107 1.66 2.05 -3.90
CA PHE A 107 0.56 1.97 -4.81
C PHE A 107 0.33 0.46 -5.01
N VAL A 108 -0.83 -0.01 -4.54
CA VAL A 108 -1.48 -1.30 -4.84
C VAL A 108 -0.55 -2.54 -4.88
N GLY A 109 -0.69 -3.42 -3.89
CA GLY A 109 -0.39 -4.83 -4.10
C GLY A 109 -1.42 -5.41 -5.08
N ALA A 110 -0.98 -5.88 -6.24
CA ALA A 110 -1.77 -6.74 -7.10
C ALA A 110 -1.69 -8.16 -6.51
N PRO A 111 -2.79 -8.75 -5.99
CA PRO A 111 -2.76 -10.14 -5.59
C PRO A 111 -2.66 -11.01 -6.85
N GLU A 112 -1.52 -11.68 -7.03
CA GLU A 112 -1.37 -12.70 -8.08
C GLU A 112 -1.73 -14.10 -7.60
N ASP A 113 -2.00 -14.27 -6.31
CA ASP A 113 -2.54 -15.50 -5.77
C ASP A 113 -3.91 -15.24 -5.10
N PRO A 114 -5.04 -15.66 -5.70
CA PRO A 114 -6.35 -15.56 -5.06
C PRO A 114 -6.44 -16.38 -3.76
N GLU A 115 -5.44 -17.22 -3.46
CA GLU A 115 -5.32 -17.92 -2.16
C GLU A 115 -4.59 -17.09 -1.09
N ARG A 116 -3.86 -16.03 -1.47
CA ARG A 116 -3.33 -15.01 -0.54
C ARG A 116 -4.30 -13.84 -0.45
N VAL A 117 -5.46 -14.08 0.14
CA VAL A 117 -6.32 -13.00 0.62
C VAL A 117 -5.78 -12.54 1.97
N GLU A 118 -4.71 -11.74 1.94
CA GLU A 118 -4.23 -11.05 3.15
C GLU A 118 -5.11 -9.83 3.45
N SER A 119 -5.89 -9.34 2.46
CA SER A 119 -6.77 -8.20 2.66
C SER A 119 -8.12 -8.11 1.90
N VAL A 120 -9.07 -7.27 2.33
CA VAL A 120 -10.32 -6.96 1.58
C VAL A 120 -10.03 -6.10 0.40
N ALA A 121 -8.96 -5.31 0.43
CA ALA A 121 -8.43 -4.71 -0.77
C ALA A 121 -8.11 -5.82 -1.80
N ASP A 122 -7.44 -6.89 -1.36
CA ASP A 122 -7.14 -8.05 -2.22
C ASP A 122 -8.40 -8.81 -2.63
N ALA A 123 -9.38 -9.00 -1.75
CA ALA A 123 -10.65 -9.64 -2.07
C ALA A 123 -11.51 -8.81 -3.04
N PHE A 124 -11.54 -7.48 -2.87
CA PHE A 124 -12.24 -6.54 -3.75
C PHE A 124 -11.57 -6.43 -5.11
N LEU A 125 -10.24 -6.36 -5.16
CA LEU A 125 -9.49 -6.47 -6.42
C LEU A 125 -9.75 -7.83 -7.08
N THR A 126 -9.81 -8.91 -6.31
CA THR A 126 -10.21 -10.25 -6.80
C THR A 126 -11.61 -10.27 -7.39
N LEU A 127 -12.57 -9.54 -6.81
CA LEU A 127 -13.95 -9.49 -7.29
C LEU A 127 -14.17 -8.49 -8.44
N THR A 128 -13.45 -7.37 -8.45
CA THR A 128 -13.70 -6.21 -9.34
C THR A 128 -12.69 -6.05 -10.46
N CYS A 129 -11.58 -6.79 -10.40
CA CYS A 129 -10.43 -6.54 -11.23
C CYS A 129 -9.92 -7.81 -11.93
N TRP A 130 -9.97 -8.92 -11.19
CA TRP A 130 -9.61 -10.25 -11.67
C TRP A 130 -10.86 -11.02 -12.11
N VAL A 131 -10.68 -12.00 -13.00
CA VAL A 131 -11.73 -12.97 -13.36
C VAL A 131 -11.39 -14.36 -12.81
N ALA A 132 -12.38 -15.24 -12.70
CA ALA A 132 -12.15 -16.63 -12.34
C ALA A 132 -11.27 -17.32 -13.41
N LYS A 133 -10.37 -18.20 -12.95
CA LYS A 133 -9.53 -19.02 -13.83
C LYS A 133 -10.43 -19.93 -14.67
N ASP A 134 -10.27 -19.87 -15.99
CA ASP A 134 -11.01 -20.73 -16.91
C ASP A 134 -10.10 -21.81 -17.49
N GLU A 135 -10.18 -23.01 -16.90
CA GLU A 135 -9.43 -24.19 -17.34
C GLU A 135 -9.98 -24.81 -18.63
N ALA A 136 -11.17 -24.42 -19.09
CA ALA A 136 -11.80 -24.98 -20.28
C ALA A 136 -11.34 -24.31 -21.58
N LEU A 137 -10.68 -23.15 -21.50
CA LEU A 137 -10.12 -22.47 -22.66
C LEU A 137 -8.99 -23.32 -23.30
N PRO A 138 -8.94 -23.43 -24.64
CA PRO A 138 -7.85 -24.13 -25.32
C PRO A 138 -6.49 -23.54 -24.95
N ASP A 139 -5.50 -24.37 -24.63
CA ASP A 139 -4.17 -23.92 -24.18
C ASP A 139 -3.47 -22.96 -25.17
N ASP A 140 -3.82 -23.01 -26.46
CA ASP A 140 -3.27 -22.18 -27.53
C ASP A 140 -4.18 -21.02 -27.98
N TRP A 141 -5.25 -20.72 -27.23
CA TRP A 141 -6.23 -19.69 -27.62
C TRP A 141 -5.57 -18.31 -27.80
N ALA A 142 -4.63 -17.95 -26.90
CA ALA A 142 -4.00 -16.64 -26.90
C ALA A 142 -3.16 -16.40 -28.17
N VAL A 143 -2.29 -17.37 -28.53
CA VAL A 143 -1.48 -17.31 -29.77
C VAL A 143 -2.34 -17.41 -31.03
N SER A 144 -3.52 -18.03 -30.93
CA SER A 144 -4.52 -18.05 -32.01
C SER A 144 -5.18 -16.69 -32.20
N ALA A 145 -5.55 -16.02 -31.11
CA ALA A 145 -6.23 -14.71 -31.13
C ALA A 145 -5.37 -13.60 -31.74
N ILE A 146 -4.05 -13.72 -31.64
CA ILE A 146 -3.06 -12.81 -32.27
C ILE A 146 -2.52 -13.32 -33.62
N ASN A 147 -3.14 -14.32 -34.23
CA ASN A 147 -2.83 -14.83 -35.57
C ASN A 147 -1.35 -15.24 -35.79
N VAL A 148 -0.72 -15.85 -34.78
CA VAL A 148 0.69 -16.28 -34.87
C VAL A 148 0.85 -17.63 -35.57
N LYS A 149 -0.15 -18.54 -35.51
CA LYS A 149 -0.05 -19.89 -36.12
C LYS A 149 0.32 -19.89 -37.62
N PRO A 150 -0.27 -19.04 -38.48
CA PRO A 150 0.16 -18.93 -39.89
C PRO A 150 1.61 -18.45 -40.05
N VAL A 151 2.13 -17.65 -39.12
CA VAL A 151 3.53 -17.21 -39.11
C VAL A 151 4.47 -18.39 -38.86
N TRP A 152 4.17 -19.22 -37.86
CA TRP A 152 4.94 -20.44 -37.59
C TRP A 152 4.92 -21.42 -38.76
N ALA A 153 3.78 -21.57 -39.45
CA ALA A 153 3.65 -22.43 -40.63
C ALA A 153 4.58 -21.99 -41.79
N ARG A 154 5.05 -20.73 -41.80
CA ARG A 154 6.06 -20.22 -42.74
C ARG A 154 7.50 -20.42 -42.27
N GLY A 155 7.72 -21.09 -41.14
CA GLY A 155 9.06 -21.31 -40.54
C GLY A 155 9.62 -20.12 -39.78
N ILE A 156 8.81 -19.09 -39.51
CA ILE A 156 9.22 -17.90 -38.76
C ILE A 156 8.81 -18.13 -37.30
N THR A 157 9.77 -18.44 -36.44
CA THR A 157 9.55 -18.84 -35.04
C THR A 157 10.31 -17.98 -34.03
N GLY A 158 11.07 -16.99 -34.49
CA GLY A 158 11.97 -16.17 -33.67
C GLY A 158 13.40 -16.71 -33.61
N GLN A 159 13.74 -17.70 -34.43
CA GLN A 159 15.07 -18.31 -34.43
C GLN A 159 16.19 -17.26 -34.59
N GLY A 160 17.12 -17.28 -33.64
CA GLY A 160 18.27 -16.36 -33.63
C GLY A 160 17.96 -14.96 -33.11
N MET A 161 16.74 -14.70 -32.63
CA MET A 161 16.38 -13.47 -31.93
C MET A 161 16.62 -13.58 -30.43
N LEU A 162 16.98 -12.47 -29.80
CA LEU A 162 17.15 -12.35 -28.37
C LEU A 162 16.12 -11.37 -27.79
N VAL A 163 15.32 -11.86 -26.84
CA VAL A 163 14.40 -11.05 -26.05
C VAL A 163 14.98 -10.88 -24.65
N ALA A 164 15.39 -9.67 -24.29
CA ALA A 164 15.79 -9.37 -22.92
C ALA A 164 14.55 -9.12 -22.06
N GLN A 165 14.57 -9.62 -20.83
CA GLN A 165 13.41 -9.55 -19.95
C GLN A 165 13.79 -9.06 -18.55
N PRO A 166 13.78 -7.72 -18.34
CA PRO A 166 13.75 -7.13 -17.00
C PRO A 166 12.49 -7.56 -16.23
N ASP A 167 12.65 -8.33 -15.15
CA ASP A 167 11.54 -8.91 -14.37
C ASP A 167 12.00 -9.37 -12.96
N THR A 168 11.24 -10.24 -12.28
CA THR A 168 11.56 -10.83 -10.96
C THR A 168 12.71 -11.84 -10.98
N GLY A 169 13.24 -12.13 -12.17
CA GLY A 169 14.14 -13.25 -12.41
C GLY A 169 13.41 -14.44 -13.03
N VAL A 170 14.08 -15.58 -13.08
CA VAL A 170 13.51 -16.81 -13.63
C VAL A 170 13.80 -17.99 -12.71
N ALA A 171 12.89 -18.94 -12.66
CA ALA A 171 13.05 -20.22 -11.99
C ALA A 171 12.95 -21.35 -13.03
N ASP A 172 13.63 -22.48 -12.76
CA ASP A 172 13.68 -23.60 -13.69
C ASP A 172 12.27 -24.17 -13.98
N HIS A 173 11.97 -24.45 -15.23
CA HIS A 173 10.64 -24.97 -15.62
C HIS A 173 10.72 -25.73 -16.96
N PRO A 174 10.07 -26.91 -17.09
CA PRO A 174 10.11 -27.70 -18.33
C PRO A 174 9.67 -26.96 -19.60
N GLU A 175 8.62 -26.12 -19.51
CA GLU A 175 8.14 -25.28 -20.62
C GLU A 175 9.21 -24.30 -21.16
N LEU A 176 10.20 -23.92 -20.33
CA LEU A 176 11.28 -23.02 -20.71
C LEU A 176 12.58 -23.76 -21.07
N ALA A 177 12.56 -25.09 -21.12
CA ALA A 177 13.74 -25.91 -21.39
C ALA A 177 14.42 -25.49 -22.69
N GLY A 178 15.62 -24.90 -22.56
CA GLY A 178 16.44 -24.38 -23.64
C GLY A 178 15.90 -23.11 -24.31
N ALA A 179 14.83 -22.48 -23.82
CA ALA A 179 14.35 -21.17 -24.30
C ALA A 179 15.18 -20.02 -23.70
N LEU A 180 15.80 -20.24 -22.54
CA LEU A 180 16.62 -19.25 -21.85
C LEU A 180 18.04 -19.15 -22.44
N ASP A 181 18.61 -17.95 -22.43
CA ASP A 181 20.03 -17.66 -22.66
C ASP A 181 20.65 -17.08 -21.38
N LEU A 182 21.11 -17.97 -20.51
CA LEU A 182 21.73 -17.61 -19.24
C LEU A 182 23.12 -16.97 -19.40
N SER A 183 23.75 -17.06 -20.59
CA SER A 183 25.05 -16.42 -20.82
C SER A 183 24.97 -14.90 -20.91
N ARG A 184 23.77 -14.37 -21.13
CA ARG A 184 23.45 -12.95 -21.19
C ARG A 184 22.56 -12.49 -20.04
N ALA A 185 22.30 -13.38 -19.08
CA ALA A 185 21.48 -13.07 -17.92
C ALA A 185 22.19 -12.11 -16.96
N TRP A 186 21.41 -11.43 -16.14
CA TRP A 186 21.93 -10.52 -15.13
C TRP A 186 20.97 -10.34 -13.96
N ASN A 187 21.50 -9.88 -12.84
CA ASN A 187 20.74 -9.55 -11.67
C ASN A 187 21.24 -8.22 -11.12
N THR A 188 20.48 -7.15 -11.39
CA THR A 188 20.84 -5.81 -10.98
C THR A 188 20.74 -5.62 -9.48
N LEU A 189 19.92 -6.41 -8.79
CA LEU A 189 19.75 -6.36 -7.33
C LEU A 189 20.98 -6.85 -6.58
N THR A 190 21.68 -7.86 -7.12
CA THR A 190 22.89 -8.43 -6.51
C THR A 190 24.19 -7.99 -7.19
N GLY A 191 24.09 -7.46 -8.41
CA GLY A 191 25.26 -7.13 -9.23
C GLY A 191 25.96 -8.37 -9.79
N THR A 192 25.20 -9.45 -10.04
CA THR A 192 25.75 -10.75 -10.47
C THR A 192 25.08 -11.23 -11.76
N ALA A 193 25.66 -12.26 -12.39
CA ALA A 193 25.09 -12.92 -13.56
C ALA A 193 23.97 -13.93 -13.22
N ASP A 194 23.57 -14.07 -11.95
CA ASP A 194 22.57 -15.04 -11.51
C ASP A 194 21.15 -14.44 -11.50
N PRO A 195 20.30 -14.73 -12.51
CA PRO A 195 18.96 -14.17 -12.63
C PRO A 195 17.93 -14.92 -11.79
N THR A 196 18.34 -15.82 -10.89
CA THR A 196 17.42 -16.71 -10.19
C THR A 196 16.38 -15.92 -9.40
N ASP A 197 15.11 -16.26 -9.67
CA ASP A 197 13.98 -15.86 -8.82
C ASP A 197 14.02 -16.72 -7.54
N PRO A 198 14.17 -16.12 -6.34
CA PRO A 198 14.31 -16.88 -5.11
C PRO A 198 13.01 -17.54 -4.66
N LEU A 199 11.86 -17.26 -5.31
CA LEU A 199 10.55 -17.79 -4.97
C LEU A 199 10.21 -17.59 -3.48
N SER A 200 10.56 -16.43 -2.93
CA SER A 200 10.37 -16.12 -1.52
C SER A 200 8.95 -15.64 -1.25
N THR A 201 8.39 -16.04 -0.12
CA THR A 201 7.11 -15.52 0.37
C THR A 201 7.16 -14.02 0.71
N ALA A 202 8.35 -13.46 0.88
CA ALA A 202 8.58 -12.02 1.07
C ALA A 202 8.52 -11.21 -0.24
N MET A 203 8.55 -11.86 -1.40
CA MET A 203 8.38 -11.20 -2.70
C MET A 203 6.91 -10.90 -2.96
N GLY A 204 6.66 -9.83 -3.72
CA GLY A 204 5.30 -9.47 -4.16
C GLY A 204 4.77 -10.43 -5.22
N ASN A 205 5.62 -10.84 -6.16
CA ASN A 205 5.22 -11.61 -7.35
C ASN A 205 6.22 -12.75 -7.67
N PRO A 206 6.47 -13.69 -6.73
CA PRO A 206 7.43 -14.77 -6.96
C PRO A 206 7.03 -15.61 -8.18
N GLY A 207 7.98 -15.87 -9.08
CA GLY A 207 7.78 -16.67 -10.28
C GLY A 207 7.17 -15.92 -11.47
N HIS A 208 6.87 -14.62 -11.34
CA HIS A 208 6.27 -13.82 -12.41
C HIS A 208 7.13 -13.81 -13.69
N GLY A 209 8.44 -13.58 -13.58
CA GLY A 209 9.33 -13.60 -14.74
C GLY A 209 9.38 -14.95 -15.47
N THR A 210 9.16 -16.06 -14.75
CA THR A 210 9.03 -17.40 -15.36
C THR A 210 7.75 -17.51 -16.19
N ALA A 211 6.64 -17.00 -15.68
CA ALA A 211 5.36 -17.00 -16.37
C ALA A 211 5.41 -16.16 -17.66
N THR A 212 5.93 -14.94 -17.58
CA THR A 212 6.03 -14.05 -18.75
C THR A 212 7.06 -14.56 -19.78
N SER A 213 8.22 -15.08 -19.35
CA SER A 213 9.17 -15.77 -20.24
C SER A 213 8.49 -16.89 -21.05
N SER A 214 7.59 -17.65 -20.41
CA SER A 214 6.91 -18.78 -21.06
C SER A 214 5.97 -18.31 -22.18
N THR A 215 5.30 -17.16 -21.99
CA THR A 215 4.45 -16.56 -23.04
C THR A 215 5.25 -15.93 -24.18
N VAL A 216 6.52 -15.58 -23.96
CA VAL A 216 7.42 -15.16 -25.05
C VAL A 216 7.87 -16.37 -25.87
N ALA A 217 8.43 -17.39 -25.23
CA ALA A 217 9.28 -18.38 -25.93
C ALA A 217 9.07 -19.84 -25.52
N SER A 218 8.01 -20.19 -24.77
CA SER A 218 7.69 -21.60 -24.50
C SER A 218 7.56 -22.39 -25.80
N ARG A 219 8.10 -23.60 -25.79
CA ARG A 219 8.07 -24.49 -26.95
C ARG A 219 6.83 -25.36 -26.86
N ALA A 220 6.17 -25.56 -27.99
CA ALA A 220 4.91 -26.29 -28.14
C ALA A 220 4.96 -27.79 -27.75
N ALA A 221 6.01 -28.27 -27.09
CA ALA A 221 6.11 -29.62 -26.55
C ALA A 221 5.33 -29.80 -25.23
N GLY A 222 4.99 -28.69 -24.55
CA GLY A 222 4.20 -28.68 -23.32
C GLY A 222 2.78 -28.14 -23.50
N ARG A 223 2.22 -27.57 -22.43
CA ARG A 223 0.88 -26.93 -22.43
C ARG A 223 0.95 -25.43 -22.69
N VAL A 224 2.13 -24.81 -22.67
CA VAL A 224 2.28 -23.37 -22.84
C VAL A 224 2.81 -23.05 -24.23
N PHE A 225 2.16 -22.10 -24.92
CA PHE A 225 2.55 -21.67 -26.25
C PHE A 225 3.15 -20.26 -26.21
N GLY A 226 4.47 -20.17 -26.37
CA GLY A 226 5.14 -18.88 -26.53
C GLY A 226 4.92 -18.31 -27.94
N ALA A 227 4.76 -17.00 -28.09
CA ALA A 227 4.58 -16.37 -29.39
C ALA A 227 5.77 -16.57 -30.35
N ALA A 228 7.00 -16.63 -29.83
CA ALA A 228 8.23 -16.86 -30.58
C ALA A 228 9.03 -18.06 -30.03
N PRO A 229 8.60 -19.31 -30.28
CA PRO A 229 9.18 -20.52 -29.67
C PRO A 229 10.64 -20.83 -30.07
N GLY A 230 11.13 -20.20 -31.14
CA GLY A 230 12.52 -20.26 -31.60
C GLY A 230 13.42 -19.15 -31.04
N ALA A 231 12.85 -18.13 -30.40
CA ALA A 231 13.64 -17.06 -29.77
C ALA A 231 14.35 -17.55 -28.51
N LYS A 232 15.33 -16.76 -28.07
CA LYS A 232 15.97 -16.90 -26.77
C LYS A 232 15.55 -15.77 -25.85
N VAL A 233 15.32 -16.08 -24.57
CA VAL A 233 15.02 -15.09 -23.54
C VAL A 233 16.25 -14.91 -22.65
N ALA A 234 16.75 -13.68 -22.52
CA ALA A 234 17.79 -13.32 -21.55
C ALA A 234 17.09 -12.75 -20.29
N PRO A 235 17.00 -13.52 -19.19
CA PRO A 235 16.36 -13.06 -17.97
C PRO A 235 17.25 -12.03 -17.26
N ILE A 236 16.66 -10.90 -16.85
CA ILE A 236 17.34 -9.84 -16.11
C ILE A 236 16.54 -9.57 -14.84
N ARG A 237 17.02 -10.07 -13.70
CA ARG A 237 16.36 -9.82 -12.41
C ARG A 237 16.62 -8.39 -11.95
N CYS A 238 15.58 -7.59 -11.79
CA CYS A 238 15.72 -6.19 -11.39
C CYS A 238 14.71 -5.71 -10.34
N LEU A 239 13.84 -6.59 -9.87
CA LEU A 239 12.82 -6.28 -8.88
C LEU A 239 12.42 -7.53 -8.10
N ASP A 240 11.82 -7.34 -6.93
CA ASP A 240 11.19 -8.41 -6.14
C ASP A 240 9.65 -8.36 -6.22
N ALA A 241 9.10 -7.31 -6.83
CA ALA A 241 7.68 -7.10 -7.04
C ALA A 241 7.46 -6.26 -8.31
N VAL A 242 6.53 -6.67 -9.19
CA VAL A 242 6.22 -5.96 -10.46
C VAL A 242 5.15 -4.88 -10.30
N VAL A 243 4.61 -4.77 -9.09
CA VAL A 243 3.60 -3.80 -8.67
C VAL A 243 4.18 -2.39 -8.52
N LEU A 244 3.29 -1.41 -8.43
CA LEU A 244 3.51 0.01 -8.70
C LEU A 244 4.56 0.72 -7.81
N GLY A 245 5.18 0.01 -6.86
CA GLY A 245 6.32 0.45 -6.04
C GLY A 245 7.67 -0.07 -6.56
N LEU A 246 7.93 0.07 -7.86
CA LEU A 246 9.22 -0.31 -8.46
C LEU A 246 10.32 0.71 -8.12
N ASP A 247 11.53 0.20 -7.91
CA ASP A 247 12.73 1.03 -7.83
C ASP A 247 13.21 1.35 -9.25
N PRO A 248 13.24 2.62 -9.68
CA PRO A 248 13.56 2.96 -11.07
C PRO A 248 15.03 2.71 -11.43
N THR A 249 15.97 2.86 -10.48
CA THR A 249 17.40 2.68 -10.77
C THR A 249 17.79 1.24 -11.17
N PRO A 250 17.38 0.18 -10.45
CA PRO A 250 17.59 -1.20 -10.90
C PRO A 250 17.02 -1.51 -12.28
N VAL A 251 15.86 -0.93 -12.61
CA VAL A 251 15.20 -1.11 -13.92
C VAL A 251 15.95 -0.37 -15.02
N ALA A 252 16.40 0.87 -14.79
CA ALA A 252 17.23 1.61 -15.73
C ALA A 252 18.52 0.84 -16.06
N LYS A 253 19.19 0.29 -15.04
CA LYS A 253 20.39 -0.56 -15.22
C LYS A 253 20.08 -1.86 -15.98
N ALA A 254 18.91 -2.45 -15.78
CA ALA A 254 18.46 -3.64 -16.51
C ALA A 254 18.21 -3.36 -18.00
N ILE A 255 17.62 -2.21 -18.32
CA ILE A 255 17.43 -1.76 -19.71
C ILE A 255 18.78 -1.57 -20.41
N LEU A 256 19.76 -0.95 -19.73
CA LEU A 256 21.11 -0.74 -20.28
C LEU A 256 21.86 -2.06 -20.44
N HIS A 257 21.71 -3.00 -19.50
CA HIS A 257 22.24 -4.36 -19.67
C HIS A 257 21.65 -5.06 -20.91
N ALA A 258 20.36 -4.88 -21.21
CA ALA A 258 19.76 -5.42 -22.43
C ALA A 258 20.40 -4.86 -23.72
N VAL A 259 20.83 -3.60 -23.70
CA VAL A 259 21.59 -2.98 -24.81
C VAL A 259 22.95 -3.65 -24.97
N HIS A 260 23.71 -3.80 -23.88
CA HIS A 260 25.01 -4.50 -23.88
C HIS A 260 24.89 -5.97 -24.30
N ALA A 261 23.80 -6.62 -23.90
CA ALA A 261 23.47 -7.97 -24.29
C ALA A 261 23.06 -8.10 -25.76
N GLY A 262 22.92 -7.00 -26.51
CA GLY A 262 22.56 -7.03 -27.93
C GLY A 262 21.16 -7.59 -28.18
N ALA A 263 20.20 -7.28 -27.30
CA ALA A 263 18.82 -7.70 -27.45
C ALA A 263 18.17 -7.10 -28.70
N ASP A 264 17.23 -7.83 -29.30
CA ASP A 264 16.39 -7.34 -30.39
C ASP A 264 15.09 -6.72 -29.87
N VAL A 265 14.61 -7.26 -28.75
CA VAL A 265 13.39 -6.85 -28.07
C VAL A 265 13.63 -6.80 -26.57
N ILE A 266 13.08 -5.79 -25.89
CA ILE A 266 12.96 -5.75 -24.43
C ILE A 266 11.49 -5.94 -24.08
N SER A 267 11.21 -6.95 -23.25
CA SER A 267 9.88 -7.24 -22.72
C SER A 267 9.80 -6.85 -21.25
N MET A 268 9.12 -5.75 -20.94
CA MET A 268 8.96 -5.23 -19.57
C MET A 268 7.55 -5.48 -19.06
N SER A 269 7.36 -6.59 -18.36
CA SER A 269 6.09 -6.91 -17.69
C SER A 269 6.06 -6.33 -16.27
N LEU A 270 6.35 -5.03 -16.19
CA LEU A 270 6.48 -4.27 -14.95
C LEU A 270 5.95 -2.85 -15.18
N GLY A 271 5.60 -2.16 -14.11
CA GLY A 271 5.30 -0.75 -14.22
C GLY A 271 4.83 -0.12 -12.92
N GLY A 272 5.09 1.18 -12.81
CA GLY A 272 4.87 1.97 -11.61
C GLY A 272 4.43 3.37 -11.95
N ALA A 273 4.03 4.10 -10.91
CA ALA A 273 3.49 5.43 -11.10
C ALA A 273 4.57 6.52 -11.28
N LEU A 274 5.84 6.16 -11.13
CA LEU A 274 6.94 7.12 -11.05
C LEU A 274 7.65 7.28 -12.37
N TYR A 275 7.71 8.52 -12.84
CA TYR A 275 8.68 8.95 -13.83
C TYR A 275 10.09 8.96 -13.22
N SER A 276 11.11 8.64 -14.03
CA SER A 276 12.52 8.78 -13.64
C SER A 276 13.35 9.24 -14.85
N PRO A 277 14.13 10.34 -14.73
CA PRO A 277 15.02 10.80 -15.79
C PRO A 277 16.02 9.73 -16.25
N ALA A 278 16.57 8.96 -15.31
CA ALA A 278 17.53 7.89 -15.61
C ALA A 278 16.90 6.72 -16.35
N MET A 279 15.68 6.32 -15.97
CA MET A 279 14.94 5.29 -16.70
C MET A 279 14.53 5.78 -18.10
N ALA A 280 14.06 7.02 -18.23
CA ALA A 280 13.75 7.64 -19.52
C ALA A 280 14.98 7.71 -20.44
N ALA A 281 16.14 8.07 -19.89
CA ALA A 281 17.41 8.06 -20.62
C ALA A 281 17.80 6.64 -21.06
N ALA A 282 17.65 5.63 -20.19
CA ALA A 282 17.92 4.23 -20.53
C ALA A 282 17.00 3.72 -21.66
N LEU A 283 15.70 4.06 -21.62
CA LEU A 283 14.74 3.72 -22.69
C LEU A 283 15.09 4.39 -24.01
N ARG A 284 15.46 5.68 -23.99
CA ARG A 284 15.96 6.39 -25.19
C ARG A 284 17.21 5.71 -25.74
N THR A 285 18.19 5.36 -24.90
CA THR A 285 19.41 4.67 -25.32
C THR A 285 19.09 3.31 -25.96
N ALA A 286 18.17 2.53 -25.38
CA ALA A 286 17.76 1.26 -25.97
C ALA A 286 17.03 1.42 -27.31
N ALA A 287 16.16 2.43 -27.44
CA ALA A 287 15.48 2.72 -28.70
C ALA A 287 16.46 3.19 -29.80
N GLN A 288 17.45 4.02 -29.44
CA GLN A 288 18.54 4.45 -30.32
C GLN A 288 19.45 3.29 -30.76
N ALA A 289 19.62 2.26 -29.91
CA ALA A 289 20.31 1.02 -30.28
C ALA A 289 19.50 0.13 -31.25
N GLY A 290 18.29 0.55 -31.64
CA GLY A 290 17.43 -0.14 -32.59
C GLY A 290 16.74 -1.37 -32.00
N ILE A 291 16.45 -1.34 -30.70
CA ILE A 291 15.78 -2.41 -29.95
C ILE A 291 14.29 -2.06 -29.84
N VAL A 292 13.39 -3.03 -30.09
CA VAL A 292 11.95 -2.85 -29.87
C VAL A 292 11.66 -2.95 -28.37
N ILE A 293 11.00 -1.95 -27.80
CA ILE A 293 10.68 -1.95 -26.37
C ILE A 293 9.17 -2.09 -26.17
N VAL A 294 8.73 -3.08 -25.40
CA VAL A 294 7.30 -3.36 -25.12
C VAL A 294 7.08 -3.38 -23.62
N SER A 295 6.02 -2.71 -23.14
CA SER A 295 5.70 -2.64 -21.71
C SER A 295 4.21 -2.74 -21.41
N ALA A 296 3.88 -3.24 -20.21
CA ALA A 296 2.53 -3.44 -19.72
C ALA A 296 1.86 -2.09 -19.35
N ALA A 297 0.64 -1.86 -19.83
CA ALA A 297 -0.09 -0.62 -19.54
C ALA A 297 -0.48 -0.45 -18.06
N GLY A 298 -0.52 -1.55 -17.29
CA GLY A 298 -0.89 -1.56 -15.89
C GLY A 298 -2.11 -2.45 -15.62
N ASN A 299 -2.21 -2.92 -14.38
CA ASN A 299 -3.31 -3.76 -13.91
C ASN A 299 -4.02 -3.01 -12.79
N CYS A 300 -5.34 -2.86 -12.88
CA CYS A 300 -6.18 -2.35 -11.80
C CYS A 300 -5.88 -0.92 -11.35
N VAL A 301 -5.33 -0.12 -12.24
CA VAL A 301 -4.99 1.29 -11.99
C VAL A 301 -5.65 2.23 -12.99
N GLN A 302 -6.74 1.79 -13.64
CA GLN A 302 -7.51 2.66 -14.52
C GLN A 302 -7.94 3.95 -13.80
N PRO A 303 -7.94 5.09 -14.49
CA PRO A 303 -7.60 5.32 -15.91
C PRO A 303 -6.11 5.60 -16.16
N ILE A 304 -5.22 5.35 -15.19
CA ILE A 304 -3.80 5.61 -15.31
C ILE A 304 -3.11 4.49 -16.10
N VAL A 305 -2.27 4.89 -17.07
CA VAL A 305 -1.26 4.02 -17.70
C VAL A 305 0.04 4.18 -16.93
N VAL A 306 0.71 3.08 -16.58
CA VAL A 306 1.93 3.10 -15.76
C VAL A 306 3.19 3.43 -16.58
N TYR A 307 4.24 3.91 -15.92
CA TYR A 307 5.57 4.03 -16.50
C TYR A 307 6.32 2.70 -16.31
N PRO A 308 7.00 2.13 -17.34
CA PRO A 308 7.47 2.78 -18.57
C PRO A 308 6.54 2.70 -19.78
N ALA A 309 5.35 2.10 -19.70
CA ALA A 309 4.44 2.01 -20.85
C ALA A 309 3.96 3.37 -21.37
N ARG A 310 4.03 4.42 -20.54
CA ARG A 310 3.80 5.81 -20.95
C ARG A 310 4.91 6.43 -21.79
N ASP A 311 6.13 5.93 -21.72
CA ASP A 311 7.28 6.57 -22.37
C ASP A 311 7.13 6.54 -23.91
N PRO A 312 7.43 7.64 -24.62
CA PRO A 312 7.30 7.71 -26.07
C PRO A 312 8.22 6.73 -26.81
N ASN A 313 9.23 6.16 -26.16
CA ASN A 313 10.13 5.15 -26.73
C ASN A 313 9.65 3.71 -26.46
N VAL A 314 8.43 3.52 -25.95
CA VAL A 314 7.90 2.21 -25.53
C VAL A 314 6.56 1.89 -26.19
N VAL A 315 6.34 0.64 -26.57
CA VAL A 315 5.03 0.13 -27.03
C VAL A 315 4.23 -0.32 -25.81
N GLY A 316 3.33 0.54 -25.32
CA GLY A 316 2.42 0.23 -24.23
C GLY A 316 1.27 -0.70 -24.64
N MET A 317 1.06 -1.79 -23.90
CA MET A 317 0.10 -2.85 -24.23
C MET A 317 -1.05 -2.97 -23.22
N ALA A 318 -2.27 -2.87 -23.72
CA ALA A 318 -3.50 -3.19 -22.97
C ALA A 318 -3.89 -4.67 -23.13
N GLY A 319 -4.82 -5.13 -22.29
CA GLY A 319 -5.25 -6.52 -22.20
C GLY A 319 -6.65 -6.78 -22.71
N THR A 320 -6.84 -7.88 -23.46
CA THR A 320 -8.15 -8.40 -23.86
C THR A 320 -8.41 -9.80 -23.35
N ASN A 321 -9.66 -10.22 -23.41
CA ASN A 321 -10.08 -11.60 -23.16
C ASN A 321 -10.31 -12.39 -24.45
N HIS A 322 -10.69 -13.66 -24.29
CA HIS A 322 -10.95 -14.60 -25.38
C HIS A 322 -12.14 -14.23 -26.28
N LEU A 323 -12.96 -13.25 -25.86
CA LEU A 323 -14.08 -12.70 -26.64
C LEU A 323 -13.73 -11.38 -27.34
N ASP A 324 -12.44 -11.03 -27.42
CA ASP A 324 -11.93 -9.77 -27.96
C ASP A 324 -12.44 -8.51 -27.23
N LYS A 325 -12.91 -8.66 -25.98
CA LYS A 325 -13.33 -7.53 -25.13
C LYS A 325 -12.17 -7.10 -24.23
N PRO A 326 -12.14 -5.84 -23.75
CA PRO A 326 -11.17 -5.44 -22.74
C PRO A 326 -11.24 -6.37 -21.53
N TRP A 327 -10.08 -6.82 -21.08
CA TRP A 327 -9.97 -7.50 -19.81
C TRP A 327 -10.31 -6.52 -18.68
N LYS A 328 -11.10 -6.96 -17.69
CA LYS A 328 -11.64 -6.13 -16.62
C LYS A 328 -10.56 -5.31 -15.88
N GLY A 329 -9.39 -5.91 -15.66
CA GLY A 329 -8.27 -5.29 -14.95
C GLY A 329 -7.30 -4.48 -15.81
N THR A 330 -7.49 -4.35 -17.13
CA THR A 330 -6.50 -3.65 -17.97
C THR A 330 -6.48 -2.15 -17.73
N SER A 331 -5.32 -1.51 -17.68
CA SER A 331 -5.22 -0.06 -17.90
C SER A 331 -5.42 0.31 -19.37
N ARG A 332 -5.86 1.55 -19.62
CA ARG A 332 -6.13 2.11 -20.96
C ARG A 332 -5.88 3.61 -20.95
N GLY A 333 -5.47 4.18 -22.08
CA GLY A 333 -5.15 5.61 -22.22
C GLY A 333 -4.49 5.93 -23.56
N ARG A 334 -4.20 7.20 -23.83
CA ARG A 334 -3.61 7.64 -25.12
C ARG A 334 -2.24 7.03 -25.41
N GLN A 335 -1.51 6.62 -24.36
CA GLN A 335 -0.18 6.02 -24.46
C GLN A 335 -0.22 4.53 -24.87
N VAL A 336 -1.39 3.88 -24.83
CA VAL A 336 -1.55 2.49 -25.27
C VAL A 336 -1.48 2.42 -26.80
N ALA A 337 -0.56 1.61 -27.32
CA ALA A 337 -0.39 1.43 -28.75
C ALA A 337 -1.40 0.43 -29.34
N ALA A 338 -1.59 -0.70 -28.66
CA ALA A 338 -2.47 -1.79 -29.06
C ALA A 338 -2.84 -2.65 -27.84
N ALA A 339 -3.64 -3.69 -28.06
CA ALA A 339 -3.98 -4.67 -27.05
C ALA A 339 -3.62 -6.10 -27.49
N ALA A 340 -3.46 -7.00 -26.54
CA ALA A 340 -3.27 -8.42 -26.78
C ALA A 340 -3.93 -9.26 -25.66
N PRO A 341 -4.08 -10.58 -25.84
CA PRO A 341 -4.60 -11.49 -24.82
C PRO A 341 -3.93 -11.31 -23.45
N ALA A 342 -4.75 -11.09 -22.43
CA ALA A 342 -4.32 -10.86 -21.05
C ALA A 342 -5.19 -11.57 -20.01
N GLU A 343 -6.35 -12.12 -20.39
CA GLU A 343 -7.26 -12.81 -19.47
C GLU A 343 -7.19 -14.32 -19.69
N ASN A 344 -6.88 -15.11 -18.66
CA ASN A 344 -6.79 -16.58 -18.74
C ASN A 344 -5.79 -17.10 -19.79
N VAL A 345 -4.64 -16.43 -19.93
CA VAL A 345 -3.52 -16.91 -20.74
C VAL A 345 -2.83 -18.07 -20.01
N ARG A 346 -2.65 -19.22 -20.67
CA ARG A 346 -1.96 -20.38 -20.09
C ARG A 346 -0.47 -20.07 -19.96
N VAL A 347 0.09 -20.23 -18.76
CA VAL A 347 1.51 -19.90 -18.47
C VAL A 347 2.19 -20.98 -17.64
N ALA A 348 3.53 -20.99 -17.68
CA ALA A 348 4.34 -21.73 -16.73
C ALA A 348 4.28 -21.06 -15.37
N ARG A 349 4.16 -21.84 -14.29
CA ARG A 349 4.05 -21.32 -12.93
C ARG A 349 5.03 -22.02 -12.00
N ARG A 350 5.69 -21.18 -11.20
CA ARG A 350 6.50 -21.55 -10.05
C ARG A 350 5.95 -20.82 -8.83
N LYS A 351 5.86 -21.51 -7.69
CA LYS A 351 5.37 -20.95 -6.42
C LYS A 351 6.35 -21.26 -5.28
N PRO A 352 6.40 -20.43 -4.22
CA PRO A 352 7.11 -20.79 -2.99
C PRO A 352 6.65 -22.16 -2.48
N GLY A 353 7.60 -23.05 -2.18
CA GLY A 353 7.30 -24.39 -1.64
C GLY A 353 6.86 -25.45 -2.66
N ASP A 354 6.90 -25.15 -3.97
CA ASP A 354 6.52 -26.11 -5.02
C ASP A 354 7.53 -27.26 -5.27
N ASN A 355 8.62 -27.30 -4.50
CA ASN A 355 9.70 -28.30 -4.56
C ASN A 355 10.29 -28.49 -5.97
N GLY A 356 10.26 -27.46 -6.82
CA GLY A 356 10.83 -27.54 -8.17
C GLY A 356 9.97 -28.26 -9.20
N GLN A 357 8.73 -28.66 -8.86
CA GLN A 357 7.88 -29.38 -9.80
C GLN A 357 7.41 -28.48 -10.94
N GLY A 358 6.98 -27.26 -10.60
CA GLY A 358 6.33 -26.35 -11.54
C GLY A 358 4.99 -26.86 -12.07
N THR A 359 4.08 -25.95 -12.39
CA THR A 359 2.77 -26.29 -12.98
C THR A 359 2.45 -25.36 -14.14
N THR A 360 1.36 -25.65 -14.85
CA THR A 360 0.83 -24.73 -15.87
C THR A 360 -0.61 -24.39 -15.53
N GLU A 361 -0.95 -23.11 -15.51
CA GLU A 361 -2.31 -22.65 -15.17
C GLU A 361 -2.69 -21.39 -15.96
N PRO A 362 -3.99 -21.06 -16.07
CA PRO A 362 -4.43 -19.79 -16.63
C PRO A 362 -4.04 -18.67 -15.67
N SER A 363 -3.47 -17.62 -16.25
CA SER A 363 -3.08 -16.40 -15.55
C SER A 363 -3.64 -15.19 -16.28
N GLN A 364 -3.59 -14.04 -15.62
CA GLN A 364 -4.15 -12.80 -16.15
C GLN A 364 -3.31 -11.59 -15.77
N GLY A 365 -3.29 -10.58 -16.64
CA GLY A 365 -2.46 -9.39 -16.49
C GLY A 365 -1.99 -8.83 -17.84
N THR A 366 -1.85 -7.51 -17.93
CA THR A 366 -1.25 -6.84 -19.10
C THR A 366 0.19 -7.30 -19.37
N SER A 367 0.87 -7.88 -18.36
CA SER A 367 2.12 -8.64 -18.49
C SER A 367 2.09 -9.65 -19.63
N PHE A 368 1.00 -10.42 -19.79
CA PHE A 368 0.92 -11.45 -20.84
C PHE A 368 0.67 -10.85 -22.23
N ALA A 369 -0.09 -9.76 -22.30
CA ALA A 369 -0.24 -8.99 -23.53
C ALA A 369 1.11 -8.44 -24.02
N THR A 370 1.92 -7.93 -23.09
CA THR A 370 3.29 -7.47 -23.34
C THR A 370 4.19 -8.59 -23.84
N ALA A 371 4.24 -9.71 -23.13
CA ALA A 371 5.11 -10.83 -23.48
C ALA A 371 4.75 -11.49 -24.82
N LEU A 372 3.45 -11.67 -25.11
CA LEU A 372 2.99 -12.14 -26.42
C LEU A 372 3.42 -11.18 -27.54
N THR A 373 3.27 -9.87 -27.31
CA THR A 373 3.66 -8.84 -28.29
C THR A 373 5.17 -8.76 -28.48
N ALA A 374 5.96 -8.94 -27.42
CA ALA A 374 7.41 -9.03 -27.52
C ALA A 374 7.86 -10.24 -28.35
N GLY A 375 7.18 -11.39 -28.22
CA GLY A 375 7.38 -12.52 -29.11
C GLY A 375 7.04 -12.18 -30.56
N VAL A 376 5.90 -11.52 -30.82
CA VAL A 376 5.53 -11.05 -32.17
C VAL A 376 6.58 -10.07 -32.74
N ALA A 377 7.12 -9.17 -31.92
CA ALA A 377 8.20 -8.26 -32.30
C ALA A 377 9.46 -9.04 -32.73
N ALA A 378 9.82 -10.11 -32.01
CA ALA A 378 10.92 -10.99 -32.39
C ALA A 378 10.66 -11.67 -33.75
N LEU A 379 9.43 -12.16 -34.00
CA LEU A 379 9.07 -12.72 -35.31
C LEU A 379 9.19 -11.68 -36.43
N TRP A 380 8.79 -10.44 -36.16
CA TRP A 380 8.84 -9.33 -37.10
C TRP A 380 10.28 -8.95 -37.47
N VAL A 381 11.14 -8.75 -36.46
CA VAL A 381 12.57 -8.47 -36.67
C VAL A 381 13.27 -9.63 -37.38
N GLN A 382 12.95 -10.88 -37.04
CA GLN A 382 13.48 -12.06 -37.73
C GLN A 382 13.10 -12.06 -39.22
N HIS A 383 11.82 -11.82 -39.53
CA HIS A 383 11.30 -11.90 -40.89
C HIS A 383 11.93 -10.87 -41.82
N LEU A 384 12.08 -9.63 -41.33
CA LEU A 384 12.58 -8.51 -42.12
C LEU A 384 14.11 -8.42 -42.12
N GLY A 385 14.73 -8.82 -41.01
CA GLY A 385 16.16 -8.72 -40.78
C GLY A 385 16.55 -7.42 -40.08
N ARG A 386 17.37 -7.52 -39.04
CA ARG A 386 17.83 -6.42 -38.17
C ARG A 386 18.27 -5.17 -38.93
N GLN A 387 19.14 -5.35 -39.93
CA GLN A 387 19.71 -4.23 -40.68
C GLN A 387 18.64 -3.51 -41.50
N LYS A 388 17.74 -4.25 -42.17
CA LYS A 388 16.69 -3.63 -42.99
C LYS A 388 15.70 -2.83 -42.14
N VAL A 389 15.35 -3.35 -40.97
CA VAL A 389 14.48 -2.64 -40.01
C VAL A 389 15.14 -1.34 -39.54
N ARG A 390 16.44 -1.39 -39.22
CA ARG A 390 17.22 -0.21 -38.80
C ARG A 390 17.39 0.81 -39.92
N ASP A 391 17.70 0.35 -41.13
CA ASP A 391 17.88 1.20 -42.31
C ASP A 391 16.58 1.95 -42.64
N GLU A 392 15.43 1.27 -42.56
CA GLU A 392 14.15 1.91 -42.81
C GLU A 392 13.75 2.90 -41.71
N ALA A 393 13.95 2.54 -40.45
CA ALA A 393 13.72 3.45 -39.33
C ALA A 393 14.56 4.74 -39.49
N ALA A 394 15.84 4.60 -39.87
CA ALA A 394 16.71 5.72 -40.19
C ALA A 394 16.24 6.52 -41.43
N ARG A 395 15.76 5.83 -42.49
CA ARG A 395 15.25 6.47 -43.72
C ARG A 395 14.04 7.36 -43.45
N VAL A 396 13.14 6.94 -42.55
CA VAL A 396 11.94 7.72 -42.19
C VAL A 396 12.13 8.60 -40.94
N GLY A 397 13.33 8.60 -40.34
CA GLY A 397 13.70 9.49 -39.24
C GLY A 397 13.06 9.16 -37.89
N ILE A 398 12.78 7.88 -37.60
CA ILE A 398 12.17 7.42 -36.34
C ILE A 398 12.96 6.24 -35.74
N THR A 399 12.63 5.83 -34.51
CA THR A 399 13.27 4.65 -33.89
C THR A 399 12.70 3.35 -34.44
N VAL A 400 13.40 2.22 -34.22
CA VAL A 400 12.87 0.89 -34.55
C VAL A 400 11.60 0.58 -33.75
N THR A 401 11.51 1.01 -32.49
CA THR A 401 10.28 0.92 -31.70
C THR A 401 9.13 1.68 -32.35
N ASP A 402 9.35 2.92 -32.81
CA ASP A 402 8.29 3.72 -33.45
C ASP A 402 7.84 3.11 -34.78
N LEU A 403 8.78 2.57 -35.55
CA LEU A 403 8.49 1.86 -36.79
C LEU A 403 7.61 0.64 -36.51
N PHE A 404 7.97 -0.17 -35.50
CA PHE A 404 7.18 -1.31 -35.06
C PHE A 404 5.80 -0.88 -34.52
N ARG A 405 5.73 0.16 -33.69
CA ARG A 405 4.47 0.72 -33.15
C ARG A 405 3.55 1.15 -34.29
N THR A 406 4.10 1.78 -35.32
CA THR A 406 3.34 2.26 -36.48
C THR A 406 2.82 1.09 -37.31
N ALA A 407 3.66 0.10 -37.57
CA ALA A 407 3.25 -1.14 -38.26
C ALA A 407 2.15 -1.87 -37.47
N LEU A 408 2.28 -1.95 -36.15
CA LEU A 408 1.30 -2.54 -35.25
C LEU A 408 -0.05 -1.82 -35.35
N LYS A 409 -0.05 -0.48 -35.26
CA LYS A 409 -1.26 0.33 -35.39
C LYS A 409 -1.94 0.18 -36.75
N ALA A 410 -1.16 0.01 -37.82
CA ALA A 410 -1.69 -0.17 -39.17
C ALA A 410 -2.30 -1.56 -39.44
N THR A 411 -1.93 -2.57 -38.64
CA THR A 411 -2.27 -3.97 -38.90
C THR A 411 -3.10 -4.63 -37.81
N ALA A 412 -3.22 -4.01 -36.64
CA ALA A 412 -4.03 -4.50 -35.54
C ALA A 412 -5.48 -4.74 -35.99
N ARG A 413 -6.00 -5.92 -35.64
CA ARG A 413 -7.39 -6.28 -35.88
C ARG A 413 -8.27 -5.47 -34.93
N ARG A 414 -9.22 -4.71 -35.48
CA ARG A 414 -10.12 -3.85 -34.69
C ARG A 414 -11.54 -4.44 -34.63
N PRO A 415 -11.91 -5.11 -33.52
CA PRO A 415 -13.29 -5.55 -33.29
C PRO A 415 -14.32 -4.43 -33.38
N ALA A 416 -15.56 -4.78 -33.71
CA ALA A 416 -16.67 -3.83 -33.69
C ALA A 416 -16.87 -3.25 -32.28
N GLY A 417 -17.05 -1.93 -32.18
CA GLY A 417 -17.19 -1.26 -30.88
C GLY A 417 -15.89 -1.15 -30.07
N TRP A 418 -14.73 -1.16 -30.73
CA TRP A 418 -13.43 -1.05 -30.06
C TRP A 418 -13.34 0.17 -29.12
N PRO A 419 -13.07 -0.03 -27.82
CA PRO A 419 -13.13 1.06 -26.84
C PRO A 419 -12.02 2.10 -26.98
N GLN A 420 -12.31 3.34 -26.58
CA GLN A 420 -11.32 4.40 -26.47
C GLN A 420 -10.21 4.03 -25.47
N GLY A 421 -8.98 4.43 -25.77
CA GLY A 421 -7.81 4.20 -24.92
C GLY A 421 -7.22 2.78 -24.98
N MET A 422 -7.80 1.85 -25.75
CA MET A 422 -7.29 0.48 -25.92
C MET A 422 -6.27 0.35 -27.08
N GLY A 423 -5.74 1.47 -27.57
CA GLY A 423 -4.88 1.50 -28.76
C GLY A 423 -5.62 1.16 -30.06
N ALA A 424 -4.88 0.79 -31.10
CA ALA A 424 -5.44 0.62 -32.45
C ALA A 424 -6.32 -0.64 -32.66
N GLY A 425 -6.18 -1.64 -31.80
CA GLY A 425 -6.83 -2.95 -31.96
C GLY A 425 -6.06 -4.05 -31.23
N ILE A 426 -6.43 -5.29 -31.52
CA ILE A 426 -5.73 -6.49 -31.06
C ILE A 426 -4.60 -6.83 -32.04
N VAL A 427 -3.41 -7.17 -31.54
CA VAL A 427 -2.26 -7.57 -32.37
C VAL A 427 -2.64 -8.67 -33.36
N ASP A 428 -2.24 -8.52 -34.62
CA ASP A 428 -2.35 -9.53 -35.67
C ASP A 428 -0.97 -9.77 -36.29
N ALA A 429 -0.32 -10.87 -35.88
CA ALA A 429 1.04 -11.16 -36.28
C ALA A 429 1.18 -11.45 -37.78
N ASP A 430 0.21 -12.14 -38.40
CA ASP A 430 0.29 -12.45 -39.83
C ASP A 430 0.11 -11.18 -40.68
N ALA A 431 -0.85 -10.33 -40.35
CA ALA A 431 -1.03 -9.04 -41.01
C ALA A 431 0.21 -8.14 -40.86
N LEU A 432 0.76 -8.08 -39.64
CA LEU A 432 1.96 -7.31 -39.33
C LEU A 432 3.17 -7.73 -40.16
N LEU A 433 3.44 -9.04 -40.25
CA LEU A 433 4.59 -9.55 -41.00
C LEU A 433 4.42 -9.47 -42.53
N ARG A 434 3.18 -9.33 -43.03
CA ARG A 434 2.91 -9.12 -44.46
C ARG A 434 2.96 -7.66 -44.88
N LEU A 435 2.99 -6.73 -43.91
CA LEU A 435 3.08 -5.31 -44.21
C LEU A 435 4.44 -5.01 -44.85
N ASP A 436 4.41 -4.43 -46.04
CA ASP A 436 5.61 -3.95 -46.72
C ASP A 436 6.21 -2.78 -45.93
N LEU A 437 7.50 -2.91 -45.58
CA LEU A 437 8.22 -1.98 -44.73
C LEU A 437 8.16 -0.54 -45.28
N SER A 438 8.23 -0.38 -46.60
CA SER A 438 8.20 0.94 -47.24
C SER A 438 6.85 1.66 -47.16
N ARG A 439 5.79 0.94 -46.75
CA ARG A 439 4.46 1.51 -46.52
C ARG A 439 4.30 2.05 -45.10
N ILE A 440 5.26 1.78 -44.21
CA ILE A 440 5.28 2.31 -42.87
C ILE A 440 5.80 3.75 -42.95
N SER A 441 4.86 4.70 -42.99
CA SER A 441 5.19 6.13 -42.90
C SER A 441 5.05 6.60 -41.46
N PRO A 442 5.83 7.58 -41.00
CA PRO A 442 5.64 8.17 -39.67
C PRO A 442 4.18 8.59 -39.49
N LEU A 443 3.55 8.11 -38.42
CA LEU A 443 2.25 8.64 -38.03
C LEU A 443 2.42 10.15 -37.76
N ALA A 444 1.41 10.94 -38.14
CA ALA A 444 1.28 12.28 -37.58
C ALA A 444 1.34 12.17 -36.05
N ALA A 445 1.88 13.20 -35.39
CA ALA A 445 1.91 13.29 -33.93
C ALA A 445 0.56 12.83 -33.37
N PRO A 446 0.54 12.07 -32.26
CA PRO A 446 -0.68 11.44 -31.76
C PRO A 446 -1.81 12.48 -31.72
N GLU A 447 -2.91 12.17 -32.40
CA GLU A 447 -4.12 12.99 -32.34
C GLU A 447 -4.53 13.07 -30.87
N SER A 448 -4.55 14.28 -30.32
CA SER A 448 -4.94 14.51 -28.94
C SER A 448 -6.38 14.03 -28.78
N ALA A 449 -6.56 12.89 -28.11
CA ALA A 449 -7.86 12.61 -27.54
C ALA A 449 -8.15 13.75 -26.56
N PRO A 450 -9.31 14.42 -26.64
CA PRO A 450 -9.63 15.47 -25.69
C PRO A 450 -9.54 14.88 -24.28
N PRO A 451 -8.97 15.62 -23.31
CA PRO A 451 -8.97 15.19 -21.93
C PRO A 451 -10.42 14.90 -21.53
N THR A 452 -10.64 13.82 -20.80
CA THR A 452 -11.93 13.63 -20.13
C THR A 452 -12.08 14.76 -19.14
N GLU A 453 -12.91 15.76 -19.48
CA GLU A 453 -13.02 17.10 -18.85
C GLU A 453 -13.43 17.08 -17.36
N ASP A 454 -13.66 15.92 -16.75
CA ASP A 454 -14.28 15.82 -15.43
C ASP A 454 -13.31 15.58 -14.25
N ASP A 455 -11.99 15.41 -14.48
CA ASP A 455 -11.01 15.15 -13.40
C ASP A 455 -9.75 16.03 -13.52
N ALA A 456 -9.66 17.05 -12.66
CA ALA A 456 -8.58 18.03 -12.65
C ALA A 456 -7.21 17.43 -12.30
N ILE A 457 -7.15 16.32 -11.55
CA ILE A 457 -5.89 15.67 -11.18
C ILE A 457 -5.34 14.88 -12.37
N LEU A 458 -6.20 14.18 -13.11
CA LEU A 458 -5.79 13.48 -14.34
C LEU A 458 -5.29 14.44 -15.42
N ALA A 459 -5.99 15.57 -15.62
CA ALA A 459 -5.52 16.61 -16.54
C ALA A 459 -4.14 17.15 -16.13
N ALA A 460 -3.95 17.47 -14.84
CA ALA A 460 -2.65 17.92 -14.34
C ALA A 460 -1.54 16.86 -14.49
N LEU A 461 -1.87 15.58 -14.34
CA LEU A 461 -0.95 14.48 -14.57
C LEU A 461 -0.53 14.41 -16.05
N GLU A 462 -1.48 14.52 -16.97
CA GLU A 462 -1.21 14.55 -18.41
C GLU A 462 -0.36 15.75 -18.83
N ASP A 463 -0.72 16.95 -18.38
CA ASP A 463 0.06 18.18 -18.61
C ASP A 463 1.51 18.03 -18.09
N SER A 464 1.68 17.42 -16.92
CA SER A 464 3.00 17.20 -16.32
C SER A 464 3.87 16.27 -17.18
N PHE A 465 3.30 15.19 -17.71
CA PHE A 465 4.03 14.29 -18.60
C PHE A 465 4.39 14.96 -19.92
N ASP A 466 3.46 15.70 -20.53
CA ASP A 466 3.74 16.41 -21.79
C ASP A 466 4.85 17.46 -21.59
N ALA A 467 4.86 18.16 -20.46
CA ALA A 467 5.89 19.14 -20.16
C ALA A 467 7.26 18.52 -19.82
N ILE A 468 7.28 17.36 -19.16
CA ILE A 468 8.49 16.54 -18.97
C ILE A 468 9.06 16.12 -20.33
N GLU A 469 8.21 15.70 -21.27
CA GLU A 469 8.62 15.31 -22.62
C GLU A 469 9.18 16.48 -23.44
N MET A 470 8.59 17.67 -23.30
CA MET A 470 9.08 18.89 -23.97
C MET A 470 10.39 19.42 -23.38
N GLY A 471 10.69 19.10 -22.12
CA GLY A 471 11.91 19.54 -21.44
C GLY A 471 11.91 21.03 -21.07
N ASP A 472 10.73 21.63 -20.89
CA ASP A 472 10.59 23.05 -20.58
C ASP A 472 10.91 23.34 -19.09
N GLY A 473 11.52 24.48 -18.78
CA GLY A 473 11.72 24.92 -17.38
C GLY A 473 12.48 23.93 -16.48
N ASP A 474 12.07 23.83 -15.22
CA ASP A 474 12.73 23.02 -14.18
C ASP A 474 12.19 21.56 -14.09
N TRP A 475 11.45 21.07 -15.09
CA TRP A 475 10.82 19.73 -15.06
C TRP A 475 11.79 18.56 -14.79
N PRO A 476 13.05 18.56 -15.25
CA PRO A 476 14.01 17.53 -14.85
C PRO A 476 14.22 17.46 -13.32
N ARG A 477 14.20 18.60 -12.63
CA ARG A 477 14.38 18.69 -11.16
C ARG A 477 13.12 18.26 -10.40
N VAL A 478 11.95 18.77 -10.81
CA VAL A 478 10.71 18.66 -10.01
C VAL A 478 9.69 17.65 -10.54
N GLY A 479 9.86 17.17 -11.78
CA GLY A 479 8.85 16.36 -12.46
C GLY A 479 8.55 15.02 -11.79
N THR A 480 9.56 14.37 -11.23
CA THR A 480 9.37 13.09 -10.52
C THR A 480 8.48 13.26 -9.28
N GLU A 481 8.74 14.29 -8.47
CA GLU A 481 7.95 14.58 -7.28
C GLU A 481 6.52 15.01 -7.63
N ALA A 482 6.38 15.88 -8.64
CA ALA A 482 5.07 16.33 -9.12
C ALA A 482 4.19 15.16 -9.56
N VAL A 483 4.72 14.27 -10.40
CA VAL A 483 4.01 13.07 -10.87
C VAL A 483 3.68 12.14 -9.71
N TYR A 484 4.60 11.96 -8.75
CA TYR A 484 4.36 11.19 -7.54
C TYR A 484 3.16 11.72 -6.73
N LEU A 485 3.14 13.02 -6.43
CA LEU A 485 2.11 13.64 -5.62
C LEU A 485 0.74 13.66 -6.31
N LEU A 486 0.69 13.93 -7.62
CA LEU A 486 -0.54 13.90 -8.41
C LEU A 486 -1.10 12.48 -8.50
N ASN A 487 -0.25 11.48 -8.69
CA ASN A 487 -0.69 10.09 -8.70
C ASN A 487 -1.20 9.64 -7.32
N ASP A 488 -0.51 10.01 -6.22
CA ASP A 488 -1.01 9.77 -4.86
C ASP A 488 -2.36 10.46 -4.62
N ALA A 489 -2.49 11.73 -5.04
CA ALA A 489 -3.73 12.50 -4.92
C ALA A 489 -4.90 11.83 -5.65
N TRP A 490 -4.71 11.49 -6.93
CA TRP A 490 -5.73 10.84 -7.74
C TRP A 490 -6.17 9.50 -7.13
N LEU A 491 -5.21 8.70 -6.67
CA LEU A 491 -5.49 7.43 -6.02
C LEU A 491 -6.28 7.60 -4.73
N ARG A 492 -6.01 8.63 -3.93
CA ARG A 492 -6.77 8.92 -2.70
C ARG A 492 -8.21 9.34 -2.99
N GLU A 493 -8.46 10.01 -4.12
CA GLU A 493 -9.79 10.53 -4.47
C GLU A 493 -10.68 9.51 -5.18
N ASN A 494 -10.13 8.69 -6.06
CA ASN A 494 -10.89 7.84 -6.98
C ASN A 494 -10.90 6.36 -6.59
N ARG A 495 -10.29 5.98 -5.45
CA ARG A 495 -10.36 4.60 -4.95
C ARG A 495 -11.75 4.25 -4.44
N ALA A 496 -12.21 3.07 -4.84
CA ALA A 496 -13.23 2.35 -4.08
C ALA A 496 -12.67 2.06 -2.67
N ALA A 497 -13.14 2.82 -1.68
CA ALA A 497 -13.79 2.26 -0.50
C ALA A 497 -13.21 0.96 0.12
N GLY A 498 -11.88 0.76 0.21
CA GLY A 498 -11.37 -0.49 0.78
C GLY A 498 -9.90 -0.82 0.60
N VAL A 499 -9.11 -0.01 -0.13
CA VAL A 499 -7.66 -0.21 -0.22
C VAL A 499 -6.95 0.66 0.82
N ALA A 500 -6.36 -0.02 1.80
CA ALA A 500 -5.41 0.51 2.77
C ALA A 500 -4.52 1.63 2.20
N VAL A 501 -4.62 2.84 2.75
CA VAL A 501 -3.62 3.89 2.56
C VAL A 501 -2.60 3.73 3.68
N GLU A 502 -1.33 3.54 3.34
CA GLU A 502 -0.24 3.24 4.30
C GLU A 502 0.03 4.37 5.30
N THR A 503 -0.50 5.58 5.07
CA THR A 503 -0.50 6.72 5.99
C THR A 503 -1.78 7.57 5.84
N THR A 504 -2.42 7.94 6.95
CA THR A 504 -3.58 8.86 6.94
C THR A 504 -3.21 10.27 6.48
N ALA A 505 -1.93 10.65 6.60
CA ALA A 505 -1.39 11.91 6.10
C ALA A 505 -1.09 11.83 4.59
N SER A 506 -1.63 12.78 3.83
CA SER A 506 -1.23 13.01 2.44
C SER A 506 0.25 13.40 2.38
N PRO A 507 1.07 12.84 1.47
CA PRO A 507 2.43 13.31 1.24
C PRO A 507 2.38 14.79 0.87
N ARG A 508 3.24 15.57 1.51
CA ARG A 508 3.38 17.01 1.27
C ARG A 508 4.44 17.24 0.19
N PRO A 509 4.31 18.34 -0.58
CA PRO A 509 5.39 18.77 -1.46
C PRO A 509 6.61 19.21 -0.65
N SER A 510 7.78 18.82 -1.12
CA SER A 510 9.09 19.25 -0.64
C SER A 510 9.23 20.76 -0.76
N ALA A 511 10.13 21.36 0.03
CA ALA A 511 10.44 22.77 -0.07
C ALA A 511 10.99 23.14 -1.47
N GLY A 512 11.70 22.20 -2.09
CA GLY A 512 12.18 22.32 -3.47
C GLY A 512 11.06 22.47 -4.47
N LEU A 513 10.12 21.52 -4.46
CA LEU A 513 8.95 21.58 -5.33
C LEU A 513 8.13 22.84 -5.07
N VAL A 514 7.93 23.27 -3.81
CA VAL A 514 7.20 24.51 -3.49
C VAL A 514 7.88 25.75 -4.08
N ARG A 515 9.22 25.84 -4.04
CA ARG A 515 9.97 26.98 -4.61
C ARG A 515 9.91 27.04 -6.13
N HIS A 516 9.90 25.89 -6.78
CA HIS A 516 9.97 25.74 -8.23
C HIS A 516 8.62 25.34 -8.84
N MET A 517 7.51 25.43 -8.10
CA MET A 517 6.29 24.66 -8.41
C MET A 517 5.66 25.08 -9.75
N PRO A 518 5.53 24.14 -10.71
CA PRO A 518 4.85 24.42 -11.97
C PRO A 518 3.34 24.66 -11.78
N GLU A 519 2.75 25.56 -12.58
CA GLU A 519 1.33 25.93 -12.50
C GLU A 519 0.35 24.73 -12.59
N PRO A 520 0.55 23.71 -13.46
CA PRO A 520 -0.33 22.55 -13.52
C PRO A 520 -0.34 21.72 -12.23
N VAL A 521 0.83 21.59 -11.59
CA VAL A 521 1.00 20.85 -10.32
C VAL A 521 0.31 21.58 -9.19
N MET A 522 0.45 22.91 -9.12
CA MET A 522 -0.26 23.74 -8.13
C MET A 522 -1.79 23.59 -8.24
N ARG A 523 -2.34 23.57 -9.47
CA ARG A 523 -3.79 23.38 -9.67
C ARG A 523 -4.27 21.99 -9.22
N GLY A 524 -3.56 20.93 -9.60
CA GLY A 524 -3.90 19.56 -9.20
C GLY A 524 -3.74 19.31 -7.70
N LEU A 525 -2.67 19.83 -7.08
CA LEU A 525 -2.45 19.70 -5.63
C LEU A 525 -3.42 20.55 -4.80
N ALA A 526 -3.84 21.71 -5.29
CA ALA A 526 -4.84 22.55 -4.62
C ALA A 526 -6.26 21.96 -4.68
N ALA A 527 -6.54 21.08 -5.64
CA ALA A 527 -7.80 20.36 -5.75
C ALA A 527 -7.95 19.20 -4.74
N ARG A 528 -6.86 18.84 -4.04
CA ARG A 528 -6.83 17.71 -3.09
C ARG A 528 -7.79 17.94 -1.94
N SER A 529 -8.67 16.96 -1.70
CA SER A 529 -9.41 16.86 -0.45
C SER A 529 -8.61 16.09 0.62
N ASP A 530 -8.34 16.70 1.77
CA ASP A 530 -7.64 16.10 2.94
C ASP A 530 -8.43 14.96 3.64
N ALA A 531 -9.32 14.28 2.92
CA ALA A 531 -10.21 13.28 3.47
C ALA A 531 -9.54 11.90 3.56
N GLY A 532 -8.47 11.80 4.36
CA GLY A 532 -7.84 10.54 4.68
C GLY A 532 -8.80 9.63 5.45
N ALA A 533 -8.85 8.34 5.09
CA ALA A 533 -8.84 7.28 6.07
C ALA A 533 -8.50 5.93 5.40
N PHE A 534 -7.86 5.10 6.22
CA PHE A 534 -7.48 3.73 5.99
C PHE A 534 -8.56 2.78 6.55
N THR A 535 -8.85 1.67 5.86
CA THR A 535 -9.61 0.55 6.44
C THR A 535 -8.97 -0.77 6.01
N PRO A 536 -8.68 -1.68 6.95
CA PRO A 536 -8.22 -3.02 6.68
C PRO A 536 -9.40 -3.98 6.39
N PRO A 537 -9.08 -5.24 6.09
CA PRO A 537 -9.99 -6.30 5.65
C PRO A 537 -11.07 -6.73 6.63
N LEU A 538 -12.25 -6.96 6.09
CA LEU A 538 -13.15 -8.04 6.48
C LEU A 538 -12.44 -9.38 6.43
N ILE A 539 -12.15 -9.90 7.62
CA ILE A 539 -12.33 -11.32 7.84
C ILE A 539 -13.85 -11.54 7.84
N ALA A 540 -14.30 -12.49 7.03
CA ALA A 540 -15.67 -12.99 7.02
C ALA A 540 -16.15 -13.20 8.46
N ALA A 541 -17.37 -12.75 8.76
CA ALA A 541 -18.10 -12.99 9.99
C ALA A 541 -17.92 -14.44 10.46
N THR A 542 -16.93 -14.64 11.31
CA THR A 542 -16.70 -15.85 12.10
C THR A 542 -16.34 -15.44 13.52
N GLY A 543 -16.87 -14.31 13.99
CA GLY A 543 -17.26 -14.17 15.39
C GLY A 543 -18.69 -14.70 15.52
N PRO A 544 -18.97 -15.70 16.36
CA PRO A 544 -20.28 -16.35 16.38
C PRO A 544 -21.35 -15.36 16.85
N SER A 545 -22.51 -15.32 16.17
CA SER A 545 -23.76 -14.62 16.56
C SER A 545 -24.10 -14.75 18.06
N ALA A 546 -23.57 -15.82 18.68
CA ALA A 546 -23.48 -16.06 20.10
C ALA A 546 -23.02 -14.87 20.96
N GLN A 547 -22.01 -14.11 20.54
CA GLN A 547 -21.45 -13.03 21.37
C GLN A 547 -22.40 -11.84 21.47
N TYR A 548 -22.99 -11.41 20.35
CA TYR A 548 -23.98 -10.34 20.33
C TYR A 548 -25.25 -10.69 21.11
N ALA A 549 -25.70 -11.94 21.04
CA ALA A 549 -26.81 -12.41 21.87
C ALA A 549 -26.50 -12.25 23.37
N LYS A 550 -25.27 -12.56 23.81
CA LYS A 550 -24.85 -12.36 25.20
C LYS A 550 -24.78 -10.88 25.59
N LEU A 551 -24.24 -10.02 24.72
CA LEU A 551 -24.14 -8.57 24.96
C LEU A 551 -25.53 -7.94 25.09
N LEU A 552 -26.46 -8.27 24.20
CA LEU A 552 -27.84 -7.76 24.25
C LEU A 552 -28.63 -8.33 25.44
N ALA A 553 -28.39 -9.59 25.82
CA ALA A 553 -29.08 -10.24 26.93
C ALA A 553 -28.59 -9.77 28.31
N ALA A 554 -27.41 -9.15 28.39
CA ALA A 554 -26.74 -8.80 29.62
C ALA A 554 -27.58 -7.88 30.53
N GLY A 555 -27.59 -8.20 31.81
CA GLY A 555 -28.13 -7.38 32.89
C GLY A 555 -27.06 -6.45 33.47
N GLN A 556 -26.97 -6.37 34.80
CA GLN A 556 -25.99 -5.50 35.46
C GLN A 556 -24.55 -6.03 35.36
N PRO A 557 -23.56 -5.19 34.99
CA PRO A 557 -22.14 -5.51 35.08
C PRO A 557 -21.73 -5.97 36.48
N GLY A 558 -20.78 -6.91 36.57
CA GLY A 558 -20.29 -7.45 37.86
C GLY A 558 -21.26 -8.41 38.58
N THR A 559 -22.41 -8.75 37.98
CA THR A 559 -23.37 -9.72 38.54
C THR A 559 -23.39 -11.04 37.77
N ALA A 560 -24.13 -12.04 38.27
CA ALA A 560 -24.41 -13.28 37.54
C ALA A 560 -25.11 -13.05 36.19
N GLU A 561 -25.68 -11.86 35.96
CA GLU A 561 -26.35 -11.48 34.72
C GLU A 561 -25.43 -10.80 33.68
N SER A 562 -24.13 -10.66 33.96
CA SER A 562 -23.18 -10.07 33.01
C SER A 562 -22.97 -10.94 31.76
N SER A 563 -22.64 -10.32 30.62
CA SER A 563 -22.44 -11.02 29.34
C SER A 563 -21.38 -12.13 29.41
N ALA A 564 -20.37 -12.03 30.28
CA ALA A 564 -19.37 -13.08 30.45
C ALA A 564 -19.88 -14.31 31.22
N ASN A 565 -20.91 -14.15 32.06
CA ASN A 565 -21.46 -15.22 32.89
C ASN A 565 -22.62 -15.97 32.20
N LEU A 566 -23.14 -15.41 31.10
CA LEU A 566 -24.21 -16.02 30.31
C LEU A 566 -23.65 -17.03 29.31
N THR A 567 -24.22 -18.24 29.30
CA THR A 567 -24.09 -19.12 28.14
C THR A 567 -24.93 -18.61 26.99
N GLU A 568 -24.56 -18.99 25.77
CA GLU A 568 -25.26 -18.56 24.57
C GLU A 568 -26.75 -18.99 24.54
N PRO A 569 -27.13 -20.23 24.92
CA PRO A 569 -28.54 -20.61 25.03
C PRO A 569 -29.32 -19.82 26.09
N GLU A 570 -28.71 -19.50 27.24
CA GLU A 570 -29.32 -18.69 28.28
C GLU A 570 -29.57 -17.25 27.80
N ALA A 571 -28.60 -16.67 27.10
CA ALA A 571 -28.72 -15.34 26.51
C ALA A 571 -29.88 -15.27 25.50
N ARG A 572 -29.97 -16.24 24.59
CA ARG A 572 -31.08 -16.32 23.62
C ARG A 572 -32.44 -16.54 24.30
N ALA A 573 -32.51 -17.44 25.28
CA ALA A 573 -33.74 -17.68 26.02
C ALA A 573 -34.20 -16.42 26.77
N ARG A 574 -33.26 -15.64 27.33
CA ARG A 574 -33.53 -14.37 27.99
C ARG A 574 -34.06 -13.33 27.00
N LEU A 575 -33.46 -13.20 25.82
CA LEU A 575 -33.94 -12.31 24.76
C LEU A 575 -35.32 -12.72 24.22
N ALA A 576 -35.59 -14.01 24.05
CA ALA A 576 -36.88 -14.53 23.58
C ALA A 576 -38.03 -14.38 24.61
N GLY A 577 -37.70 -14.22 25.90
CA GLY A 577 -38.65 -13.99 26.99
C GLY A 577 -38.81 -12.50 27.35
N GLU A 578 -38.84 -12.18 28.64
CA GLU A 578 -38.99 -10.79 29.12
C GLU A 578 -37.77 -9.90 28.86
N GLY A 579 -36.63 -10.47 28.43
CA GLY A 579 -35.38 -9.74 28.23
C GLY A 579 -35.43 -8.73 27.09
N ALA A 580 -36.14 -9.02 26.00
CA ALA A 580 -36.34 -8.04 24.92
C ALA A 580 -37.07 -6.79 25.41
N GLY A 581 -38.16 -6.96 26.17
CA GLY A 581 -38.92 -5.86 26.75
C GLY A 581 -38.10 -5.02 27.73
N ARG A 582 -37.28 -5.68 28.58
CA ARG A 582 -36.35 -4.99 29.48
C ARG A 582 -35.28 -4.20 28.73
N LEU A 583 -34.65 -4.79 27.71
CA LEU A 583 -33.64 -4.12 26.88
C LEU A 583 -34.21 -2.90 26.16
N MET A 584 -35.42 -3.01 25.61
CA MET A 584 -36.09 -1.89 24.96
C MET A 584 -36.46 -0.77 25.93
N ALA A 585 -36.96 -1.12 27.12
CA ALA A 585 -37.26 -0.13 28.16
C ALA A 585 -36.00 0.64 28.61
N ARG A 586 -34.87 -0.07 28.80
CA ARG A 586 -33.59 0.56 29.12
C ARG A 586 -33.07 1.44 27.99
N THR A 587 -33.15 0.97 26.74
CA THR A 587 -32.71 1.73 25.55
C THR A 587 -33.49 3.03 25.41
N ARG A 588 -34.82 2.98 25.56
CA ARG A 588 -35.66 4.17 25.53
C ARG A 588 -35.30 5.15 26.66
N ALA A 589 -35.11 4.66 27.88
CA ALA A 589 -34.73 5.50 29.01
C ALA A 589 -33.37 6.19 28.81
N SER A 590 -32.38 5.51 28.21
CA SER A 590 -31.07 6.10 27.89
C SER A 590 -31.16 7.16 26.79
N LEU A 591 -31.94 6.90 25.72
CA LEU A 591 -32.16 7.87 24.65
C LEU A 591 -32.94 9.10 25.13
N ASP A 592 -33.97 8.92 25.97
CA ASP A 592 -34.73 10.03 26.55
C ASP A 592 -33.84 10.94 27.41
N ARG A 593 -32.90 10.36 28.17
CA ARG A 593 -31.90 11.12 28.93
C ARG A 593 -30.91 11.87 28.00
N LEU A 594 -30.44 11.23 26.92
CA LEU A 594 -29.59 11.90 25.93
C LEU A 594 -30.30 13.11 25.31
N GLN A 595 -31.59 12.97 24.95
CA GLN A 595 -32.41 14.06 24.44
C GLN A 595 -32.58 15.21 25.44
N ALA A 596 -32.73 14.90 26.73
CA ALA A 596 -32.85 15.91 27.78
C ALA A 596 -31.58 16.76 27.93
N THR A 597 -30.41 16.21 27.59
CA THR A 597 -29.12 16.92 27.59
C THR A 597 -28.83 17.68 26.28
N GLY A 598 -29.72 17.59 25.28
CA GLY A 598 -29.54 18.21 23.97
C GLY A 598 -28.51 17.51 23.07
N LEU A 599 -28.16 16.26 23.36
CA LEU A 599 -27.23 15.45 22.58
C LEU A 599 -27.96 14.50 21.63
N GLY A 600 -27.50 14.47 20.37
CA GLY A 600 -28.04 13.62 19.31
C GLY A 600 -29.27 14.19 18.58
N ASP A 601 -29.59 13.60 17.43
CA ASP A 601 -30.71 13.92 16.55
C ASP A 601 -31.94 13.10 16.93
N ARG A 602 -33.05 13.80 17.23
CA ARG A 602 -34.29 13.18 17.72
C ARG A 602 -34.88 12.19 16.71
N ASP A 603 -34.81 12.51 15.42
CA ASP A 603 -35.39 11.67 14.38
C ASP A 603 -34.52 10.44 14.12
N ALA A 604 -33.19 10.55 14.24
CA ALA A 604 -32.27 9.42 14.16
C ALA A 604 -32.47 8.42 15.31
N GLN A 605 -32.67 8.93 16.52
CA GLN A 605 -32.93 8.10 17.70
C GLN A 605 -34.29 7.38 17.63
N ALA A 606 -35.32 8.06 17.10
CA ALA A 606 -36.62 7.44 16.86
C ALA A 606 -36.54 6.28 15.84
N ARG A 607 -35.85 6.49 14.72
CA ARG A 607 -35.60 5.45 13.70
C ARG A 607 -34.81 4.26 14.25
N MET A 608 -33.85 4.51 15.13
CA MET A 608 -33.07 3.45 15.80
C MET A 608 -33.98 2.58 16.68
N LEU A 609 -34.90 3.18 17.45
CA LEU A 609 -35.86 2.45 18.27
C LEU A 609 -36.83 1.60 17.44
N GLU A 610 -37.27 2.09 16.28
CA GLU A 610 -38.13 1.33 15.36
C GLU A 610 -37.44 0.08 14.82
N GLY A 611 -36.13 0.16 14.52
CA GLY A 611 -35.34 -0.99 14.06
C GLY A 611 -34.87 -1.94 15.17
N ALA A 612 -34.84 -1.49 16.42
CA ALA A 612 -34.25 -2.24 17.53
C ALA A 612 -35.02 -3.52 17.88
N GLU A 613 -36.35 -3.50 17.80
CA GLU A 613 -37.18 -4.67 18.11
C GLU A 613 -36.88 -5.85 17.17
N GLU A 614 -36.66 -5.56 15.88
CA GLU A 614 -36.34 -6.55 14.87
C GLU A 614 -34.93 -7.14 15.06
N VAL A 615 -33.94 -6.29 15.36
CA VAL A 615 -32.57 -6.73 15.67
C VAL A 615 -32.53 -7.64 16.89
N ILE A 616 -33.26 -7.30 17.95
CA ILE A 616 -33.35 -8.10 19.19
C ILE A 616 -34.01 -9.45 18.91
N ARG A 617 -35.07 -9.47 18.10
CA ARG A 617 -35.74 -10.70 17.66
C ARG A 617 -34.79 -11.60 16.87
N MET A 618 -34.05 -11.03 15.91
CA MET A 618 -33.06 -11.76 15.11
C MET A 618 -31.89 -12.27 15.96
N ALA A 619 -31.47 -11.53 17.00
CA ALA A 619 -30.49 -12.01 17.98
C ALA A 619 -30.99 -13.23 18.76
N ALA A 620 -32.25 -13.20 19.22
CA ALA A 620 -32.88 -14.32 19.94
C ALA A 620 -33.02 -15.58 19.06
N GLU A 621 -33.25 -15.39 17.75
CA GLU A 621 -33.42 -16.46 16.76
C GLU A 621 -32.10 -16.96 16.16
N ASN A 622 -30.95 -16.37 16.53
CA ASN A 622 -29.64 -16.67 15.94
C ASN A 622 -29.56 -16.38 14.43
N ARG A 623 -30.12 -15.25 13.99
CA ARG A 623 -30.23 -14.83 12.58
C ARG A 623 -29.54 -13.48 12.31
N LEU A 624 -28.55 -13.10 13.12
CA LEU A 624 -27.87 -11.81 13.00
C LEU A 624 -27.03 -11.67 11.71
N ASP A 625 -26.68 -12.80 11.10
CA ASP A 625 -26.04 -12.89 9.79
C ASP A 625 -26.95 -12.43 8.63
N GLU A 626 -28.26 -12.37 8.85
CA GLU A 626 -29.25 -11.90 7.86
C GLU A 626 -29.49 -10.37 7.92
N LEU A 627 -28.87 -9.64 8.86
CA LEU A 627 -29.13 -8.20 9.03
C LEU A 627 -28.60 -7.37 7.85
N ASP A 628 -29.46 -6.48 7.35
CA ASP A 628 -29.06 -5.44 6.42
C ASP A 628 -28.21 -4.34 7.09
N LEU A 629 -27.76 -3.35 6.33
CA LEU A 629 -26.91 -2.28 6.87
C LEU A 629 -27.60 -1.46 7.99
N PRO A 630 -28.85 -0.98 7.82
CA PRO A 630 -29.59 -0.34 8.90
C PRO A 630 -29.70 -1.22 10.16
N GLY A 631 -30.00 -2.51 10.02
CA GLY A 631 -30.08 -3.44 11.13
C GLY A 631 -28.76 -3.60 11.88
N ARG A 632 -27.62 -3.65 11.17
CA ARG A 632 -26.28 -3.73 11.78
C ARG A 632 -25.87 -2.44 12.48
N ILE A 633 -26.23 -1.26 11.94
CA ILE A 633 -26.04 0.04 12.62
C ILE A 633 -26.86 0.08 13.91
N THR A 634 -28.10 -0.40 13.88
CA THR A 634 -28.98 -0.48 15.05
C THR A 634 -28.44 -1.46 16.09
N LEU A 635 -27.90 -2.62 15.67
CA LEU A 635 -27.22 -3.57 16.55
C LEU A 635 -26.04 -2.92 17.29
N GLU A 636 -25.16 -2.25 16.55
CA GLU A 636 -24.01 -1.53 17.12
C GLU A 636 -24.46 -0.45 18.11
N ALA A 637 -25.48 0.35 17.74
CA ALA A 637 -26.03 1.36 18.63
C ALA A 637 -26.64 0.76 19.90
N LEU A 638 -27.36 -0.37 19.81
CA LEU A 638 -27.89 -1.08 20.99
C LEU A 638 -26.76 -1.53 21.93
N VAL A 639 -25.71 -2.13 21.38
CA VAL A 639 -24.55 -2.59 22.15
C VAL A 639 -23.84 -1.41 22.83
N GLN A 640 -23.62 -0.31 22.10
CA GLN A 640 -22.95 0.88 22.65
C GLN A 640 -23.77 1.59 23.74
N ILE A 641 -25.11 1.70 23.60
CA ILE A 641 -25.97 2.33 24.62
C ILE A 641 -26.01 1.49 25.90
N GLN A 642 -26.05 0.16 25.75
CA GLN A 642 -26.45 -0.72 26.85
C GLN A 642 -25.27 -1.38 27.55
N ASP A 643 -24.30 -1.90 26.80
CA ASP A 643 -23.26 -2.76 27.38
C ASP A 643 -21.87 -2.08 27.34
N ARG A 644 -21.56 -1.25 26.34
CA ARG A 644 -20.22 -0.63 26.18
C ARG A 644 -20.28 0.88 25.89
N PRO A 645 -20.81 1.71 26.80
CA PRO A 645 -20.86 3.16 26.62
C PRO A 645 -19.47 3.79 26.62
N ALA A 646 -19.28 4.86 25.84
CA ALA A 646 -18.07 5.67 25.86
C ALA A 646 -18.34 6.99 26.58
N PHE A 647 -17.67 7.19 27.71
CA PHE A 647 -17.89 8.32 28.60
C PHE A 647 -16.93 9.46 28.34
N ARG A 648 -17.44 10.69 28.32
CA ARG A 648 -16.60 11.88 28.26
C ARG A 648 -15.85 12.04 29.58
N VAL A 649 -14.58 12.41 29.51
CA VAL A 649 -13.84 12.84 30.70
C VAL A 649 -14.22 14.28 31.04
N ILE A 650 -14.55 14.51 32.31
CA ILE A 650 -14.87 15.81 32.92
C ILE A 650 -14.17 15.89 34.27
N ASP A 651 -13.32 16.90 34.46
CA ASP A 651 -12.50 17.12 35.66
C ASP A 651 -11.64 15.90 36.08
N GLY A 652 -11.15 15.16 35.08
CA GLY A 652 -10.39 13.91 35.21
C GLY A 652 -11.25 12.68 35.48
N SER A 653 -12.54 12.82 35.75
CA SER A 653 -13.44 11.69 36.03
C SER A 653 -14.43 11.44 34.90
N VAL A 654 -15.30 10.46 35.09
CA VAL A 654 -16.53 10.28 34.33
C VAL A 654 -17.69 10.77 35.19
N ASP A 655 -18.65 11.44 34.56
CA ASP A 655 -19.91 11.79 35.20
C ASP A 655 -20.72 10.50 35.45
N THR A 656 -20.89 10.12 36.72
CA THR A 656 -21.69 8.95 37.09
C THR A 656 -23.19 9.14 36.87
N ASP A 657 -23.61 10.40 36.69
CA ASP A 657 -24.97 10.78 36.32
C ASP A 657 -25.15 10.91 34.79
N ASP A 658 -24.11 10.56 33.99
CA ASP A 658 -24.17 10.57 32.53
C ASP A 658 -25.38 9.74 32.05
N PRO A 659 -26.17 10.24 31.06
CA PRO A 659 -27.30 9.54 30.48
C PRO A 659 -27.07 8.06 30.12
N LEU A 660 -25.83 7.72 29.73
CA LEU A 660 -25.37 6.40 29.33
C LEU A 660 -24.70 5.60 30.46
N ALA A 661 -24.51 6.18 31.66
CA ALA A 661 -23.84 5.52 32.78
C ALA A 661 -24.61 4.29 33.26
N GLY A 662 -25.94 4.35 33.32
CA GLY A 662 -26.82 3.19 33.54
C GLY A 662 -26.30 2.21 34.60
N ASP A 663 -26.16 0.94 34.22
CA ASP A 663 -25.69 -0.14 35.09
C ASP A 663 -24.16 -0.11 35.35
N TRP A 664 -23.41 0.74 34.63
CA TRP A 664 -21.98 1.00 34.86
C TRP A 664 -21.73 2.07 35.93
N ALA A 665 -22.73 2.87 36.31
CA ALA A 665 -22.56 3.92 37.32
C ALA A 665 -21.98 3.41 38.66
N PRO A 666 -22.39 2.25 39.21
CA PRO A 666 -21.76 1.69 40.41
C PRO A 666 -20.30 1.30 40.19
N PHE A 667 -19.97 0.74 39.02
CA PHE A 667 -18.59 0.39 38.66
C PHE A 667 -17.72 1.65 38.54
N LEU A 668 -18.19 2.66 37.82
CA LEU A 668 -17.48 3.94 37.64
C LEU A 668 -17.28 4.67 38.97
N GLY A 669 -18.29 4.66 39.84
CA GLY A 669 -18.21 5.25 41.19
C GLY A 669 -17.21 4.56 42.13
N LEU A 670 -16.80 3.32 41.82
CA LEU A 670 -15.78 2.58 42.57
C LEU A 670 -14.34 2.85 42.08
N VAL A 671 -14.16 3.51 40.93
CA VAL A 671 -12.83 3.79 40.37
C VAL A 671 -12.24 5.07 40.96
N VAL A 672 -11.80 5.00 42.22
CA VAL A 672 -11.24 6.15 42.97
C VAL A 672 -10.02 6.78 42.29
N ASN A 673 -9.26 6.01 41.52
CA ASN A 673 -8.03 6.46 40.86
C ASN A 673 -8.23 6.93 39.40
N LEU A 674 -9.47 6.97 38.89
CA LEU A 674 -9.75 7.35 37.50
C LEU A 674 -9.14 8.72 37.14
N PRO A 675 -9.19 9.76 38.00
CA PRO A 675 -8.58 11.05 37.72
C PRO A 675 -7.06 11.02 37.54
N ASP A 676 -6.38 10.12 38.22
CA ASP A 676 -4.93 10.00 38.07
C ASP A 676 -4.56 9.28 36.77
N TRP A 677 -5.40 8.35 36.31
CA TRP A 677 -5.16 7.62 35.07
C TRP A 677 -5.47 8.44 33.84
N THR A 678 -6.61 9.12 33.84
CA THR A 678 -7.01 9.97 32.71
C THR A 678 -6.01 11.11 32.51
N ARG A 679 -5.50 11.74 33.57
CA ARG A 679 -4.48 12.80 33.47
C ARG A 679 -3.18 12.35 32.82
N SER A 680 -2.86 11.06 32.86
CA SER A 680 -1.63 10.51 32.27
C SER A 680 -1.79 10.05 30.82
N VAL A 681 -2.98 10.19 30.25
CA VAL A 681 -3.30 9.89 28.85
C VAL A 681 -3.48 11.19 28.10
N GLY A 682 -2.79 11.34 26.97
CA GLY A 682 -2.77 12.57 26.18
C GLY A 682 -2.94 12.34 24.69
N ARG A 683 -3.35 13.39 23.99
CA ARG A 683 -3.44 13.44 22.53
C ARG A 683 -2.08 13.75 21.93
N ILE A 684 -1.63 12.97 20.97
CA ILE A 684 -0.42 13.21 20.20
C ILE A 684 -0.78 13.98 18.92
N ASP A 685 -0.09 15.10 18.73
CA ASP A 685 -0.26 15.98 17.59
C ASP A 685 1.06 16.16 16.82
N LEU A 686 0.93 16.31 15.50
CA LEU A 686 1.95 16.85 14.61
C LEU A 686 1.46 18.19 14.08
N ASP A 687 2.11 19.29 14.46
CA ASP A 687 1.67 20.67 14.14
C ASP A 687 0.20 20.94 14.50
N GLY A 688 -0.28 20.38 15.61
CA GLY A 688 -1.66 20.50 16.06
C GLY A 688 -2.66 19.58 15.35
N THR A 689 -2.22 18.79 14.38
CA THR A 689 -3.04 17.75 13.74
C THR A 689 -3.00 16.47 14.56
N HIS A 690 -4.17 15.96 14.93
CA HIS A 690 -4.30 14.70 15.70
C HIS A 690 -3.77 13.52 14.90
N ILE A 691 -2.77 12.82 15.45
CA ILE A 691 -2.21 11.60 14.84
C ILE A 691 -2.37 10.35 15.70
N GLY A 692 -2.65 10.50 16.99
CA GLY A 692 -2.97 9.37 17.87
C GLY A 692 -3.05 9.75 19.35
N THR A 693 -3.12 8.73 20.19
CA THR A 693 -3.09 8.82 21.66
C THR A 693 -1.75 8.31 22.19
N GLY A 694 -1.34 8.79 23.36
CA GLY A 694 -0.25 8.18 24.12
C GLY A 694 -0.44 8.34 25.62
N PHE A 695 0.37 7.65 26.41
CA PHE A 695 0.31 7.75 27.87
C PHE A 695 1.68 7.72 28.53
N LEU A 696 1.80 8.43 29.65
CA LEU A 696 3.05 8.58 30.38
C LEU A 696 3.39 7.32 31.18
N ILE A 697 4.56 6.76 30.91
CA ILE A 697 5.23 5.72 31.67
C ILE A 697 6.49 6.28 32.35
N GLY A 698 7.09 5.51 33.26
CA GLY A 698 8.18 5.96 34.13
C GLY A 698 9.39 6.55 33.39
N GLY A 699 9.99 7.60 33.98
CA GLY A 699 11.24 8.22 33.50
C GLY A 699 11.07 9.18 32.32
N GLY A 700 9.95 9.90 32.23
CA GLY A 700 9.69 10.89 31.17
C GLY A 700 9.47 10.25 29.80
N ARG A 701 8.80 9.10 29.77
CA ARG A 701 8.59 8.31 28.55
C ARG A 701 7.10 8.20 28.26
N VAL A 702 6.71 8.33 27.00
CA VAL A 702 5.33 8.18 26.53
C VAL A 702 5.24 6.92 25.69
N MET A 703 4.31 6.03 26.02
CA MET A 703 3.98 4.87 25.21
C MET A 703 2.87 5.21 24.22
N THR A 704 3.03 4.79 22.97
CA THR A 704 2.04 4.89 21.89
C THR A 704 2.27 3.76 20.88
N ASN A 705 1.53 3.74 19.77
CA ASN A 705 1.75 2.79 18.69
C ASN A 705 2.94 3.18 17.80
N ARG A 706 3.54 2.19 17.13
CA ARG A 706 4.60 2.42 16.16
C ARG A 706 4.06 3.16 14.94
N HIS A 707 2.86 2.85 14.45
CA HIS A 707 2.29 3.58 13.31
C HIS A 707 2.00 5.07 13.62
N VAL A 708 1.74 5.41 14.89
CA VAL A 708 1.62 6.82 15.33
C VAL A 708 2.98 7.51 15.25
N LEU A 709 4.06 6.83 15.64
CA LEU A 709 5.44 7.31 15.45
C LEU A 709 5.79 7.48 13.96
N GLU A 710 5.46 6.52 13.11
CA GLU A 710 5.73 6.58 11.66
C GLU A 710 5.00 7.76 10.97
N ALA A 711 3.91 8.25 11.57
CA ALA A 711 3.21 9.44 11.10
C ALA A 711 3.98 10.75 11.40
N CYS A 712 4.88 10.77 12.39
CA CYS A 712 5.57 12.00 12.84
C CYS A 712 7.11 11.92 12.86
N ALA A 713 7.69 10.77 12.52
CA ALA A 713 9.12 10.55 12.49
C ALA A 713 9.56 9.67 11.32
N ASP A 714 10.79 9.90 10.89
CA ASP A 714 11.45 9.08 9.87
C ASP A 714 12.49 8.14 10.51
N GLU A 715 12.51 6.89 10.05
CA GLU A 715 13.44 5.86 10.51
C GLU A 715 14.61 5.71 9.54
N ILE A 716 15.83 5.94 10.01
CA ILE A 716 17.07 5.70 9.28
C ILE A 716 17.67 4.41 9.82
N ALA A 717 17.20 3.28 9.27
CA ALA A 717 17.54 1.94 9.76
C ALA A 717 18.82 1.41 9.09
N GLY A 718 19.92 1.34 9.84
CA GLY A 718 21.17 0.70 9.40
C GLY A 718 21.44 -0.65 10.08
N PRO A 719 22.53 -1.35 9.73
CA PRO A 719 22.85 -2.67 10.28
C PRO A 719 23.09 -2.67 11.80
N GLY A 720 23.52 -1.54 12.36
CA GLY A 720 23.78 -1.37 13.80
C GLY A 720 22.57 -0.89 14.61
N GLY A 721 21.40 -0.72 13.98
CA GLY A 721 20.18 -0.18 14.59
C GLY A 721 19.62 1.03 13.85
N SER A 722 18.51 1.56 14.35
CA SER A 722 17.78 2.67 13.74
C SER A 722 18.09 4.00 14.43
N LEU A 723 18.36 5.04 13.63
CA LEU A 723 18.26 6.42 14.08
C LEU A 723 16.88 6.96 13.72
N TRP A 724 16.19 7.51 14.72
CA TRP A 724 14.90 8.15 14.52
C TRP A 724 15.04 9.65 14.51
N ARG A 725 14.39 10.29 13.54
CA ARG A 725 14.28 11.75 13.49
C ARG A 725 12.82 12.13 13.66
N LEU A 726 12.50 12.66 14.84
CA LEU A 726 11.25 13.38 15.04
C LEU A 726 11.37 14.68 14.25
N GLY A 727 10.52 14.90 13.25
CA GLY A 727 10.65 16.10 12.45
C GLY A 727 9.88 16.10 11.14
N ARG A 728 8.65 16.63 11.22
CA ARG A 728 7.87 17.25 10.13
C ARG A 728 7.18 18.55 10.60
N GLY A 729 7.58 19.03 11.79
CA GLY A 729 6.79 19.93 12.63
C GLY A 729 7.00 19.72 14.13
N ALA A 730 6.27 20.45 14.97
CA ALA A 730 6.28 20.25 16.41
C ALA A 730 5.47 19.00 16.78
N VAL A 731 6.15 17.95 17.25
CA VAL A 731 5.52 16.74 17.79
C VAL A 731 5.25 16.94 19.27
N THR A 732 3.98 16.94 19.66
CA THR A 732 3.56 17.24 21.03
C THR A 732 2.57 16.22 21.55
N ILE A 733 2.55 16.06 22.89
CA ILE A 733 1.47 15.38 23.60
C ILE A 733 0.74 16.40 24.48
N ASP A 734 -0.59 16.39 24.45
CA ASP A 734 -1.44 17.23 25.29
C ASP A 734 -2.30 16.37 26.22
N PHE A 735 -2.06 16.49 27.53
CA PHE A 735 -2.78 15.72 28.56
C PHE A 735 -4.15 16.32 28.94
N SER A 736 -4.49 17.52 28.45
CA SER A 736 -5.75 18.21 28.76
C SER A 736 -6.94 17.53 28.11
N GLU A 737 -8.09 17.52 28.79
CA GLU A 737 -9.29 16.78 28.36
C GLU A 737 -9.72 17.05 26.92
N THR A 738 -9.61 18.30 26.47
CA THR A 738 -10.03 18.78 25.15
C THR A 738 -8.87 19.06 24.20
N ALA A 739 -7.62 18.74 24.59
CA ALA A 739 -6.41 19.06 23.84
C ALA A 739 -6.34 20.56 23.45
N ASP A 740 -6.63 21.44 24.41
CA ASP A 740 -6.73 22.88 24.22
C ASP A 740 -5.37 23.62 24.27
N GLY A 741 -4.28 22.88 24.49
CA GLY A 741 -2.92 23.39 24.63
C GLY A 741 -2.48 23.66 26.07
N SER A 742 -3.38 23.57 27.06
CA SER A 742 -3.07 23.92 28.46
C SER A 742 -2.09 22.97 29.15
N GLN A 743 -2.01 21.72 28.70
CA GLN A 743 -1.11 20.68 29.23
C GLN A 743 -0.27 20.06 28.11
N ARG A 744 0.20 20.91 27.19
CA ARG A 744 1.00 20.51 26.03
C ARG A 744 2.48 20.38 26.38
N HIS A 745 3.07 19.26 26.01
CA HIS A 745 4.51 18.98 26.16
C HIS A 745 5.11 18.54 24.83
N ALA A 746 6.36 18.95 24.58
CA ALA A 746 7.11 18.51 23.41
C ALA A 746 7.64 17.08 23.60
N LEU A 747 7.51 16.27 22.56
CA LEU A 747 8.17 14.96 22.46
C LEU A 747 9.54 15.15 21.80
N THR A 748 10.60 14.69 22.47
CA THR A 748 11.98 15.08 22.18
C THR A 748 12.83 13.99 21.52
N GLY A 749 12.37 12.74 21.52
CA GLY A 749 13.10 11.63 20.91
C GLY A 749 12.33 10.32 20.91
N VAL A 750 12.90 9.30 20.26
CA VAL A 750 12.40 7.93 20.26
C VAL A 750 13.34 7.07 21.11
N VAL A 751 12.78 6.41 22.12
CA VAL A 751 13.50 5.50 23.00
C VAL A 751 13.53 4.09 22.42
N MET A 752 12.39 3.62 21.91
CA MET A 752 12.28 2.35 21.20
C MET A 752 11.07 2.38 20.27
N ALA A 753 11.10 1.50 19.27
CA ALA A 753 9.96 1.15 18.45
C ALA A 753 10.02 -0.35 18.16
N GLY A 754 8.89 -0.99 17.86
CA GLY A 754 8.88 -2.36 17.34
C GLY A 754 9.81 -2.47 16.12
N PRO A 755 10.39 -3.64 15.82
CA PRO A 755 11.46 -3.75 14.81
C PRO A 755 10.98 -3.54 13.36
N ASP A 756 9.72 -3.86 13.11
CA ASP A 756 9.16 -3.89 11.77
C ASP A 756 8.14 -2.77 11.56
N PRO A 757 8.17 -2.12 10.38
CA PRO A 757 7.22 -1.08 10.07
C PRO A 757 5.82 -1.64 9.96
N ILE A 758 4.84 -0.82 10.34
CA ILE A 758 3.43 -1.21 10.24
C ILE A 758 2.92 -0.91 8.84
N ASN A 759 3.32 0.23 8.24
CA ASN A 759 2.96 0.63 6.87
C ASN A 759 1.45 0.52 6.58
N GLY A 760 0.62 0.74 7.60
CA GLY A 760 -0.83 0.55 7.52
C GLY A 760 -1.30 -0.90 7.29
N VAL A 761 -0.47 -1.92 7.19
CA VAL A 761 -0.97 -3.31 7.08
C VAL A 761 -0.97 -3.94 8.46
N GLU A 762 -2.16 -4.34 8.94
CA GLU A 762 -2.26 -5.04 10.21
C GLU A 762 -1.61 -6.43 10.09
N ARG A 763 -0.49 -6.62 10.79
CA ARG A 763 0.20 -7.91 10.92
C ARG A 763 0.43 -8.17 12.40
N LEU A 764 -0.26 -9.16 12.95
CA LEU A 764 -0.19 -9.45 14.40
C LEU A 764 1.20 -9.86 14.87
N GLY A 765 2.05 -10.38 13.97
CA GLY A 765 3.47 -10.64 14.24
C GLY A 765 4.38 -9.40 14.21
N HIS A 766 3.87 -8.22 13.83
CA HIS A 766 4.62 -6.97 13.94
C HIS A 766 4.23 -6.26 15.24
N LEU A 767 5.23 -5.81 16.00
CA LEU A 767 4.98 -5.09 17.25
C LEU A 767 4.64 -3.61 16.98
N ASP A 768 3.36 -3.26 17.08
CA ASP A 768 2.87 -1.90 16.91
C ASP A 768 2.95 -1.08 18.21
N MET A 769 4.18 -0.88 18.68
CA MET A 769 4.49 -0.14 19.91
C MET A 769 5.71 0.76 19.71
N ALA A 770 5.64 1.97 20.26
CA ALA A 770 6.76 2.90 20.36
C ALA A 770 6.80 3.57 21.74
N LEU A 771 8.01 3.90 22.19
CA LEU A 771 8.25 4.75 23.35
C LEU A 771 8.96 6.02 22.92
N LEU A 772 8.38 7.16 23.28
CA LEU A 772 8.89 8.49 22.99
C LEU A 772 9.40 9.13 24.28
N SER A 773 10.40 10.01 24.19
CA SER A 773 10.88 10.77 25.35
C SER A 773 10.23 12.16 25.42
N LEU A 774 10.04 12.66 26.63
CA LEU A 774 9.77 14.05 26.94
C LEU A 774 10.68 14.51 28.08
N ASP A 775 10.80 15.82 28.29
CA ASP A 775 11.56 16.36 29.42
C ASP A 775 10.86 16.00 30.74
N ALA A 776 11.42 15.04 31.48
CA ALA A 776 10.89 14.57 32.76
C ALA A 776 10.85 15.66 33.85
N THR A 777 11.56 16.77 33.65
CA THR A 777 11.56 17.93 34.57
C THR A 777 10.53 18.99 34.19
N ALA A 778 9.82 18.81 33.08
CA ALA A 778 8.80 19.75 32.64
C ALA A 778 7.72 19.94 33.72
N PRO A 779 7.37 21.18 34.08
CA PRO A 779 6.35 21.44 35.08
C PRO A 779 4.99 20.94 34.60
N GLY A 780 4.17 20.42 35.52
CA GLY A 780 2.80 20.00 35.21
C GLY A 780 2.65 18.58 34.65
N LEU A 781 3.71 17.78 34.59
CA LEU A 781 3.60 16.38 34.17
C LEU A 781 2.76 15.54 35.16
N PRO A 782 1.88 14.67 34.64
CA PRO A 782 1.05 13.79 35.46
C PRO A 782 1.87 12.61 36.03
N ARG A 783 1.27 11.79 36.89
CA ARG A 783 1.93 10.61 37.49
C ARG A 783 2.01 9.47 36.47
N ALA A 784 3.20 8.91 36.26
CA ALA A 784 3.36 7.76 35.37
C ALA A 784 2.47 6.56 35.76
N LEU A 785 1.91 5.88 34.75
CA LEU A 785 1.05 4.72 34.97
C LEU A 785 1.85 3.45 35.23
N PRO A 786 1.46 2.62 36.22
CA PRO A 786 2.12 1.35 36.48
C PRO A 786 1.75 0.31 35.41
N LEU A 787 2.73 -0.46 34.94
CA LEU A 787 2.53 -1.52 33.95
C LEU A 787 2.34 -2.89 34.62
N ALA A 788 1.48 -3.72 34.03
CA ALA A 788 1.17 -5.07 34.49
C ALA A 788 2.01 -6.12 33.75
N ARG A 789 2.62 -7.05 34.47
CA ARG A 789 3.39 -8.16 33.87
C ARG A 789 2.53 -9.19 33.15
N GLN A 790 1.23 -9.18 33.42
CA GLN A 790 0.26 -10.09 32.84
C GLN A 790 -1.05 -9.36 32.59
N MET A 791 -1.68 -9.71 31.48
CA MET A 791 -3.05 -9.34 31.17
C MET A 791 -3.96 -10.39 31.80
N ASP A 792 -4.82 -9.97 32.72
CA ASP A 792 -5.82 -10.83 33.34
C ASP A 792 -7.09 -10.84 32.46
N GLU A 793 -7.31 -11.98 31.79
CA GLU A 793 -8.45 -12.16 30.88
C GLU A 793 -9.80 -12.15 31.60
N ALA A 794 -9.82 -12.37 32.93
CA ALA A 794 -11.02 -12.34 33.74
C ALA A 794 -11.32 -10.95 34.35
N ALA A 795 -10.36 -10.02 34.28
CA ALA A 795 -10.52 -8.69 34.84
C ALA A 795 -11.39 -7.80 33.94
N ASP A 796 -12.21 -6.96 34.57
CA ASP A 796 -12.77 -5.80 33.89
C ASP A 796 -11.64 -4.85 33.49
N MET A 797 -11.87 -4.06 32.44
CA MET A 797 -10.92 -3.03 32.00
C MET A 797 -11.61 -1.78 31.49
N VAL A 798 -10.81 -0.73 31.37
CA VAL A 798 -11.18 0.48 30.63
C VAL A 798 -10.13 0.79 29.57
N VAL A 799 -10.61 1.25 28.43
CA VAL A 799 -9.80 1.96 27.43
C VAL A 799 -9.93 3.45 27.70
N ILE A 800 -8.79 4.15 27.77
CA ILE A 800 -8.74 5.60 27.89
C ILE A 800 -7.96 6.16 26.71
N GLY A 801 -8.54 7.13 25.99
CA GLY A 801 -7.86 7.77 24.88
C GLY A 801 -8.63 8.89 24.19
N TYR A 802 -8.05 9.41 23.12
CA TYR A 802 -8.63 10.45 22.28
C TYR A 802 -9.09 9.84 20.96
N PRO A 803 -10.39 9.64 20.74
CA PRO A 803 -10.90 9.24 19.45
C PRO A 803 -10.71 10.38 18.43
N ALA A 804 -10.24 10.02 17.24
CA ALA A 804 -10.11 10.95 16.12
C ALA A 804 -11.40 11.01 15.30
N ARG A 805 -11.59 12.10 14.54
CA ARG A 805 -12.71 12.18 13.60
C ARG A 805 -12.56 11.06 12.55
N PRO A 806 -13.54 10.16 12.40
CA PRO A 806 -13.46 9.08 11.42
C PRO A 806 -13.50 9.67 10.00
N GLY A 807 -12.53 9.28 9.17
CA GLY A 807 -12.48 9.68 7.76
C GLY A 807 -13.29 8.75 6.84
N ARG A 808 -13.18 8.94 5.51
CA ARG A 808 -14.07 8.34 4.50
C ARG A 808 -14.14 6.80 4.52
N SER A 809 -13.08 6.12 4.93
CA SER A 809 -12.99 4.65 4.95
C SER A 809 -13.62 4.01 6.20
N ALA A 810 -13.85 4.76 7.28
CA ALA A 810 -14.47 4.26 8.51
C ALA A 810 -15.94 3.81 8.33
N PHE A 811 -16.44 3.88 7.10
CA PHE A 811 -17.84 3.73 6.74
C PHE A 811 -18.07 2.65 5.66
N VAL A 812 -17.11 1.75 5.45
CA VAL A 812 -17.25 0.62 4.53
C VAL A 812 -18.14 -0.45 5.17
N ASP A 813 -19.19 -0.85 4.46
CA ASP A 813 -20.08 -1.93 4.90
C ASP A 813 -19.35 -3.28 4.86
N PRO A 814 -19.30 -4.01 5.98
CA PRO A 814 -18.58 -5.28 6.09
C PRO A 814 -19.18 -6.47 5.31
N ALA A 815 -20.38 -6.35 4.76
CA ALA A 815 -20.98 -7.41 3.93
C ALA A 815 -20.88 -7.10 2.44
N THR A 816 -20.81 -5.82 2.08
CA THR A 816 -20.91 -5.38 0.68
C THR A 816 -19.64 -4.71 0.16
N GLY A 817 -18.70 -4.32 1.03
CA GLY A 817 -17.48 -3.62 0.66
C GLY A 817 -17.71 -2.20 0.13
N ALA A 818 -18.94 -1.66 0.23
CA ALA A 818 -19.28 -0.33 -0.24
C ALA A 818 -19.09 0.72 0.86
N VAL A 819 -18.49 1.89 0.54
CA VAL A 819 -18.52 3.06 1.45
C VAL A 819 -19.96 3.53 1.59
N SER A 820 -20.49 3.44 2.80
CA SER A 820 -21.76 4.03 3.21
C SER A 820 -21.54 5.02 4.33
N ARG A 821 -21.44 6.32 3.96
CA ARG A 821 -21.36 7.47 4.90
C ARG A 821 -22.47 7.45 5.98
N GLU A 822 -23.52 6.67 5.76
CA GLU A 822 -24.63 6.42 6.66
C GLU A 822 -24.20 5.84 8.02
N ILE A 823 -23.16 5.00 8.11
CA ILE A 823 -22.78 4.32 9.36
C ILE A 823 -22.34 5.32 10.44
N GLY A 824 -21.28 6.08 10.19
CA GLY A 824 -20.78 7.02 11.20
C GLY A 824 -21.52 8.35 11.23
N ASN A 825 -22.26 8.73 10.18
CA ASN A 825 -23.20 9.83 10.29
C ASN A 825 -24.34 9.45 11.24
N ARG A 826 -24.92 8.24 11.10
CA ARG A 826 -26.00 7.80 11.99
C ARG A 826 -25.54 7.57 13.43
N LEU A 827 -24.40 6.94 13.66
CA LEU A 827 -23.88 6.79 15.02
C LEU A 827 -23.60 8.18 15.64
N ARG A 828 -23.02 9.12 14.88
CA ARG A 828 -22.81 10.50 15.35
C ARG A 828 -24.11 11.26 15.59
N GLU A 829 -25.10 11.09 14.71
CA GLU A 829 -26.45 11.64 14.88
C GLU A 829 -27.11 11.05 16.13
N ILE A 830 -26.99 9.75 16.40
CA ILE A 830 -27.59 9.11 17.57
C ILE A 830 -26.92 9.58 18.88
N PHE A 831 -25.59 9.65 18.90
CA PHE A 831 -24.80 9.83 20.13
C PHE A 831 -24.22 11.24 20.35
N GLY A 832 -24.18 12.09 19.32
CA GLY A 832 -23.59 13.43 19.41
C GLY A 832 -22.10 13.42 19.81
N THR A 833 -21.31 12.47 19.30
CA THR A 833 -19.89 12.29 19.67
C THR A 833 -19.07 13.54 19.40
N ASP A 834 -18.40 14.04 20.44
CA ASP A 834 -17.48 15.20 20.39
C ASP A 834 -16.05 14.69 20.21
N TYR A 835 -15.44 14.94 19.05
CA TYR A 835 -14.10 14.45 18.70
C TYR A 835 -13.01 15.46 19.07
N GLY A 836 -11.82 14.97 19.44
CA GLY A 836 -10.73 15.81 19.94
C GLY A 836 -10.73 15.97 21.47
N ARG A 837 -11.60 15.22 22.16
CA ARG A 837 -11.67 15.12 23.61
C ARG A 837 -11.36 13.69 24.06
N LYS A 838 -10.92 13.53 25.31
CA LYS A 838 -10.65 12.26 25.98
C LYS A 838 -11.94 11.52 26.38
N TYR A 839 -11.94 10.20 26.18
CA TYR A 839 -13.01 9.30 26.58
C TYR A 839 -12.49 8.13 27.43
N VAL A 840 -13.38 7.57 28.24
CA VAL A 840 -13.20 6.31 28.98
C VAL A 840 -14.29 5.34 28.54
N ALA A 841 -13.90 4.14 28.12
CA ALA A 841 -14.85 3.10 27.73
C ALA A 841 -14.54 1.79 28.47
N PRO A 842 -15.47 1.27 29.29
CA PRO A 842 -15.29 -0.02 29.95
C PRO A 842 -15.45 -1.19 28.96
N GLY A 843 -14.87 -2.33 29.30
CA GLY A 843 -14.99 -3.59 28.56
C GLY A 843 -14.15 -4.70 29.16
N ARG A 844 -13.88 -5.74 28.36
CA ARG A 844 -13.16 -6.98 28.74
C ARG A 844 -12.32 -7.54 27.59
N ILE A 845 -11.42 -8.46 27.91
CA ILE A 845 -10.75 -9.30 26.91
C ILE A 845 -11.77 -10.32 26.37
N ILE A 846 -11.75 -10.49 25.05
CA ILE A 846 -12.53 -11.50 24.33
C ILE A 846 -11.66 -12.70 23.97
N GLN A 847 -10.44 -12.44 23.50
CA GLN A 847 -9.45 -13.47 23.18
C GLN A 847 -8.11 -13.00 23.71
N GLY A 848 -7.49 -13.83 24.55
CA GLY A 848 -6.19 -13.55 25.13
C GLY A 848 -5.04 -13.60 24.13
N PRO A 849 -3.83 -13.23 24.56
CA PRO A 849 -2.64 -13.25 23.72
C PRO A 849 -2.36 -14.64 23.11
N GLY A 850 -2.07 -14.70 21.81
CA GLY A 850 -1.81 -15.95 21.08
C GLY A 850 -3.04 -16.73 20.63
N MET A 851 -4.25 -16.24 20.91
CA MET A 851 -5.50 -16.87 20.49
C MET A 851 -6.01 -16.35 19.13
N LEU A 852 -5.43 -15.24 18.64
CA LEU A 852 -5.80 -14.63 17.37
C LEU A 852 -5.05 -15.32 16.19
N PRO A 853 -5.74 -15.66 15.09
CA PRO A 853 -5.08 -16.19 13.90
C PRO A 853 -4.00 -15.23 13.37
N GLY A 854 -2.76 -15.70 13.25
CA GLY A 854 -1.61 -14.90 12.80
C GLY A 854 -0.79 -14.24 13.92
N ASP A 855 -1.23 -14.31 15.18
CA ASP A 855 -0.44 -13.86 16.35
C ASP A 855 0.62 -14.89 16.75
N SER A 856 1.62 -15.07 15.88
CA SER A 856 2.70 -16.05 16.08
C SER A 856 3.59 -15.76 17.29
N GLU A 857 3.70 -14.49 17.70
CA GLU A 857 4.51 -14.06 18.84
C GLU A 857 3.73 -14.02 20.16
N GLY A 858 2.40 -14.18 20.11
CA GLY A 858 1.53 -14.15 21.29
C GLY A 858 1.48 -12.77 21.94
N TRP A 859 1.54 -11.70 21.13
CA TRP A 859 1.54 -10.31 21.57
C TRP A 859 0.16 -9.67 21.54
N ALA A 860 -0.79 -10.20 20.77
CA ALA A 860 -2.05 -9.53 20.46
C ALA A 860 -3.24 -10.19 21.16
N ALA A 861 -4.06 -9.37 21.80
CA ALA A 861 -5.35 -9.76 22.37
C ALA A 861 -6.48 -8.93 21.76
N SER A 862 -7.71 -9.45 21.81
CA SER A 862 -8.91 -8.70 21.42
C SER A 862 -9.73 -8.28 22.62
N HIS A 863 -10.37 -7.11 22.56
CA HIS A 863 -11.24 -6.57 23.59
C HIS A 863 -12.51 -5.95 23.01
N ASP A 864 -13.53 -5.71 23.85
CA ASP A 864 -14.82 -5.17 23.44
C ASP A 864 -15.10 -3.73 23.92
N CYS A 865 -14.11 -3.05 24.53
CA CYS A 865 -14.23 -1.64 24.87
C CYS A 865 -14.49 -0.78 23.62
N THR A 866 -15.42 0.18 23.70
CA THR A 866 -15.71 1.11 22.60
C THR A 866 -14.58 2.10 22.38
N THR A 867 -14.03 2.15 21.17
CA THR A 867 -12.88 3.01 20.83
C THR A 867 -13.25 4.22 19.98
N LEU A 868 -14.50 4.33 19.51
CA LEU A 868 -15.04 5.46 18.72
C LEU A 868 -14.25 5.84 17.44
N GLY A 869 -13.32 4.98 17.00
CA GLY A 869 -12.48 5.18 15.81
C GLY A 869 -11.30 6.14 16.05
N GLY A 870 -10.16 5.84 15.41
CA GLY A 870 -8.97 6.69 15.46
C GLY A 870 -8.38 6.89 16.86
N ASN A 871 -8.53 5.89 17.73
CA ASN A 871 -8.11 5.90 19.13
C ASN A 871 -6.81 5.10 19.34
N SER A 872 -6.00 4.96 18.29
CA SER A 872 -4.70 4.28 18.33
C SER A 872 -3.80 4.86 19.41
N GLY A 873 -3.14 3.99 20.17
CA GLY A 873 -2.21 4.35 21.23
C GLY A 873 -2.89 4.53 22.57
N SER A 874 -4.18 4.20 22.65
CA SER A 874 -4.95 4.23 23.90
C SER A 874 -4.50 3.17 24.88
N VAL A 875 -4.61 3.52 26.15
CA VAL A 875 -4.21 2.65 27.25
C VAL A 875 -5.34 1.69 27.62
N LEU A 876 -5.01 0.43 27.89
CA LEU A 876 -5.91 -0.54 28.52
C LEU A 876 -5.51 -0.71 29.98
N VAL A 877 -6.37 -0.28 30.90
CA VAL A 877 -6.18 -0.44 32.35
C VAL A 877 -7.05 -1.59 32.84
N GLN A 878 -6.44 -2.62 33.42
CA GLN A 878 -7.16 -3.75 34.03
C GLN A 878 -7.45 -3.49 35.51
N PHE A 879 -8.61 -3.95 35.98
CA PHE A 879 -9.06 -3.82 37.36
C PHE A 879 -8.81 -5.12 38.13
N THR A 880 -7.66 -5.18 38.79
CA THR A 880 -7.33 -6.23 39.78
C THR A 880 -7.23 -5.61 41.17
N ALA A 881 -6.73 -6.35 42.16
CA ALA A 881 -6.46 -5.81 43.50
C ALA A 881 -5.57 -4.55 43.48
N THR A 882 -4.71 -4.43 42.46
CA THR A 882 -3.93 -3.23 42.14
C THR A 882 -4.08 -2.91 40.66
N PRO A 883 -4.96 -1.96 40.29
CA PRO A 883 -5.18 -1.62 38.89
C PRO A 883 -3.89 -1.14 38.20
N SER A 884 -3.72 -1.55 36.96
CA SER A 884 -2.47 -1.39 36.21
C SER A 884 -2.70 -1.45 34.71
N VAL A 885 -1.80 -0.90 33.92
CA VAL A 885 -1.85 -0.95 32.45
C VAL A 885 -1.46 -2.33 31.96
N ALA A 886 -2.37 -3.02 31.29
CA ALA A 886 -2.13 -4.36 30.75
C ALA A 886 -1.91 -4.36 29.23
N GLY A 887 -2.40 -3.34 28.54
CA GLY A 887 -2.35 -3.32 27.08
C GLY A 887 -2.28 -1.95 26.44
N LEU A 888 -1.92 -1.96 25.16
CA LEU A 888 -1.86 -0.82 24.25
C LEU A 888 -2.77 -1.09 23.06
N HIS A 889 -3.85 -0.33 22.91
CA HIS A 889 -4.75 -0.44 21.76
C HIS A 889 -4.02 -0.04 20.48
N PHE A 890 -4.15 -0.83 19.41
CA PHE A 890 -3.46 -0.55 18.13
C PHE A 890 -4.35 -0.66 16.89
N SER A 891 -5.45 -1.39 16.97
CA SER A 891 -6.37 -1.57 15.84
C SER A 891 -7.77 -1.85 16.35
N GLY A 892 -8.77 -1.42 15.61
CA GLY A 892 -10.17 -1.72 15.88
C GLY A 892 -11.00 -1.54 14.64
N ALA A 893 -11.89 -2.49 14.38
CA ALA A 893 -12.86 -2.38 13.30
C ALA A 893 -14.28 -2.52 13.87
N PRO A 894 -15.19 -1.57 13.56
CA PRO A 894 -16.58 -1.68 13.97
C PRO A 894 -17.15 -3.04 13.58
N LEU A 895 -17.99 -3.63 14.44
CA LEU A 895 -18.63 -4.92 14.18
C LEU A 895 -17.70 -6.13 14.02
N THR A 896 -16.42 -6.02 14.38
CA THR A 896 -15.44 -7.14 14.29
C THR A 896 -14.73 -7.39 15.62
N ALA A 897 -13.71 -6.58 15.94
CA ALA A 897 -12.99 -6.64 17.21
C ALA A 897 -12.14 -5.38 17.38
N ASN A 898 -11.90 -4.98 18.64
CA ASN A 898 -10.78 -4.12 18.98
C ASN A 898 -9.60 -4.99 19.42
N LYS A 899 -8.38 -4.55 19.12
CA LYS A 899 -7.14 -5.29 19.35
C LYS A 899 -6.14 -4.43 20.11
N ALA A 900 -5.40 -5.08 20.99
CA ALA A 900 -4.38 -4.45 21.81
C ALA A 900 -3.17 -5.38 21.96
N HIS A 901 -1.99 -4.77 22.10
CA HIS A 901 -0.79 -5.50 22.49
C HIS A 901 -0.78 -5.73 24.00
N ALA A 902 -0.54 -6.98 24.42
CA ALA A 902 -0.37 -7.33 25.83
C ALA A 902 1.06 -7.03 26.29
N LEU A 903 1.22 -5.95 27.08
CA LEU A 903 2.54 -5.39 27.41
C LEU A 903 3.43 -6.38 28.18
N GLY A 904 2.83 -7.22 29.03
CA GLY A 904 3.54 -8.25 29.77
C GLY A 904 4.18 -9.33 28.88
N ARG A 905 3.63 -9.58 27.69
CA ARG A 905 4.19 -10.54 26.71
C ARG A 905 5.34 -9.92 25.93
N VAL A 906 5.26 -8.61 25.66
CA VAL A 906 6.34 -7.86 25.03
C VAL A 906 7.60 -7.84 25.91
N ASP A 907 7.45 -7.63 27.22
CA ASP A 907 8.55 -7.66 28.21
C ASP A 907 9.27 -9.01 28.29
N GLN A 908 8.55 -10.10 28.00
CA GLN A 908 9.06 -11.48 28.03
C GLN A 908 9.57 -11.98 26.67
N SER A 909 9.49 -11.14 25.63
CA SER A 909 9.89 -11.49 24.27
C SER A 909 11.41 -11.41 24.08
N HIS A 910 11.88 -11.79 22.89
CA HIS A 910 13.28 -11.65 22.48
C HIS A 910 13.74 -10.18 22.38
N LEU A 911 12.84 -9.20 22.46
CA LEU A 911 13.16 -7.77 22.42
C LEU A 911 13.65 -7.20 23.76
N GLY A 912 13.54 -7.97 24.85
CA GLY A 912 13.94 -7.55 26.19
C GLY A 912 12.93 -6.66 26.90
N PRO A 913 13.25 -6.17 28.11
CA PRO A 913 12.30 -5.51 28.97
C PRO A 913 11.94 -4.09 28.51
N ILE A 914 10.71 -3.65 28.82
CA ILE A 914 10.23 -2.30 28.47
C ILE A 914 11.02 -1.24 29.29
N PRO A 915 11.84 -0.38 28.66
CA PRO A 915 12.65 0.59 29.38
C PRO A 915 11.80 1.62 30.16
N GLY A 916 12.04 1.74 31.47
CA GLY A 916 11.27 2.63 32.33
C GLY A 916 10.01 2.02 32.94
N ALA A 917 9.72 0.75 32.64
CA ALA A 917 8.72 -0.01 33.36
C ALA A 917 9.20 -0.27 34.80
N ALA A 918 8.52 0.31 35.78
CA ALA A 918 8.64 -0.10 37.17
C ALA A 918 7.66 -1.27 37.37
N TRP A 919 8.12 -2.49 37.12
CA TRP A 919 7.35 -3.68 37.48
C TRP A 919 7.24 -3.72 39.00
N ILE A 920 6.01 -3.59 39.52
CA ILE A 920 5.71 -3.59 40.95
C ILE A 920 6.08 -4.95 41.57
#